data_AF-A0A3P3ZRJ8-F1
#
_entry.id   AF-A0A3P3ZRJ8-F1
#
_cell.length_a   1.000
_cell.length_b   1.000
_cell.length_c   1.000
_cell.angle_alpha   90.00
_cell.angle_beta   90.00
_cell.angle_gamma   90.00
#
_symmetry.space_group_name_H-M   'P 1'
#
loop_
_entity.id
_entity.type
_entity.pdbx_description
1 polymer ?
#
loop_
_entity_poly.entity_id
_entity_poly.type
_entity_poly.pdbx_seq_one_letter_code
_entity_poly.pdbx_strand_id
1 'polypeptide(L)'
;MGGTTATATDVENAYLAYFGRPADPEGMNYWLGKSVATMQAGFAASQEYQNLYGGMTNKQMVTQVYSNLLGRAPDVGGLAYWVNQLNIGAATVSTIVTQMQADAQGIDIATLANRFVYAIHFTEDLTSHSQIVGYEGTAAANAARVAVSQVLNTASSLATAESNMALDIQAVDKGESPVALAAANAAAAATAATAASNLASYGSINGVTQTSAANTFALSSGSNTVTMVVGSSAVTDTFDKSLNPTAVTINVSGSSTGALTLAETGTYTGTSMTMAINDSTAAAVTVDTMHAGHVSSATFNNTGSATLTDNGMTVGTLLANVYMTGTGTENFVNITSANSAFALSDNSSAAVGVAALTASTAGTHSVTNSGNGTLTIGTFSDSTGANTLTVSNTSTGSIAVNGGSSNAGTVAISNGSTGTITATLTATAASAVVNLTNTVVGGTLTVSDLTSSTLATLGIAGAGVVTETALTLTDASLTVNDTSSVSQTLVAFTDNSLTSLTLNNTPSSGTPTLTVAGVTDSSSLTLDIQGSAAVAETALTLTGASLIVNDTSSAAQTLVAFTDNSLTSLTLNNTPSSGTPTLTVAGVTDSSSLTLNIQGTAAVTETALTLTGASLTVNDTSTAAQTLVAFTDNSLTSLTLDNTGSAALTASGISSTVLATLDIGGVGTSASGTIGATVTDTLAGTLTINDTQSATAGAATVALGTSSTITGLTVADSSSADLGLSAATDASLTTAIFGNTGTGTLTVSTLTAAALATVSMTGTGAESVSITNGSSAMAITDSNTNTSTAITLGTHTSFVDTVNSSTTSAFSVTGFGIAGGDVAGVSISHVIGTLDNAGGTAVTSGVAVSLASYTSTVGATTLAATTNVVEITGNIASDNALLTAIESGGGVPITFGGSVTAGNGVIFTYTNTISGNTHVVEVVQGVTGNAVGAGSSVHDIVKLVGTTAASAAANFHFNA
;
A
#
# COMPACT_ATOMS: atom_id res chain seq x y z
N MET A 1 -46.57 -116.55 32.10
CA MET A 1 -46.24 -115.61 31.01
C MET A 1 -46.94 -114.29 31.31
N GLY A 2 -46.33 -113.45 32.14
CA GLY A 2 -46.76 -112.08 32.35
C GLY A 2 -45.61 -111.19 31.91
N GLY A 3 -45.61 -110.79 30.64
CA GLY A 3 -44.59 -109.87 30.14
C GLY A 3 -44.85 -108.48 30.69
N THR A 4 -43.82 -107.85 31.25
CA THR A 4 -43.85 -106.44 31.63
C THR A 4 -44.27 -105.58 30.44
N THR A 5 -45.26 -104.73 30.66
CA THR A 5 -45.68 -103.70 29.70
C THR A 5 -44.55 -102.69 29.50
N ALA A 6 -44.29 -102.28 28.26
CA ALA A 6 -43.29 -101.29 27.90
C ALA A 6 -43.63 -99.94 28.56
N THR A 7 -42.68 -99.44 29.34
CA THR A 7 -42.67 -98.09 29.90
C THR A 7 -42.09 -97.10 28.87
N ALA A 8 -42.25 -95.79 29.09
CA ALA A 8 -41.64 -94.78 28.21
C ALA A 8 -40.12 -94.98 28.10
N THR A 9 -39.47 -95.31 29.21
CA THR A 9 -38.06 -95.70 29.29
C THR A 9 -37.72 -96.89 28.40
N ASP A 10 -38.55 -97.93 28.37
CA ASP A 10 -38.30 -99.11 27.52
C ASP A 10 -38.41 -98.77 26.03
N VAL A 11 -39.36 -97.90 25.67
CA VAL A 11 -39.58 -97.46 24.29
C VAL A 11 -38.40 -96.60 23.82
N GLU A 12 -37.98 -95.63 24.62
CA GLU A 12 -36.89 -94.73 24.27
C GLU A 12 -35.55 -95.46 24.12
N ASN A 13 -35.29 -96.41 25.03
CA ASN A 13 -34.15 -97.30 24.91
C ASN A 13 -34.19 -98.14 23.64
N ALA A 14 -35.37 -98.61 23.22
CA ALA A 14 -35.50 -99.36 21.97
C ALA A 14 -35.22 -98.49 20.74
N TYR A 15 -35.71 -97.25 20.69
CA TYR A 15 -35.43 -96.31 19.60
C TYR A 15 -33.95 -95.96 19.49
N LEU A 16 -33.30 -95.63 20.60
CA LEU A 16 -31.87 -95.37 20.63
C LEU A 16 -31.06 -96.59 20.18
N ALA A 17 -31.44 -97.77 20.67
CA ALA A 17 -30.70 -98.98 20.40
C ALA A 17 -30.79 -99.47 18.96
N TYR A 18 -32.02 -99.59 18.46
CA TYR A 18 -32.26 -100.09 17.11
C TYR A 18 -31.94 -99.03 16.07
N PHE A 19 -32.33 -97.78 16.31
CA PHE A 19 -32.35 -96.75 15.27
C PHE A 19 -31.41 -95.58 15.52
N GLY A 20 -30.76 -95.51 16.69
CA GLY A 20 -29.79 -94.46 17.02
C GLY A 20 -30.41 -93.07 17.17
N ARG A 21 -31.73 -92.97 17.33
CA ARG A 21 -32.49 -91.72 17.45
C ARG A 21 -33.46 -91.75 18.63
N PRO A 22 -33.96 -90.59 19.08
CA PRO A 22 -35.06 -90.54 20.05
C PRO A 22 -36.37 -91.04 19.43
N ALA A 23 -37.31 -91.48 20.24
CA ALA A 23 -38.65 -91.80 19.75
C ALA A 23 -39.33 -90.56 19.18
N ASP A 24 -40.15 -90.74 18.16
CA ASP A 24 -41.15 -89.74 17.81
C ASP A 24 -42.35 -89.87 18.76
N PRO A 25 -43.08 -88.77 19.08
CA PRO A 25 -44.21 -88.81 20.01
C PRO A 25 -45.31 -89.81 19.63
N GLU A 26 -45.55 -90.03 18.33
CA GLU A 26 -46.52 -91.02 17.85
C GLU A 26 -46.06 -92.45 18.12
N GLY A 27 -44.81 -92.76 17.80
CA GLY A 27 -44.15 -94.02 18.09
C GLY A 27 -44.09 -94.31 19.59
N MET A 28 -43.74 -93.31 20.41
CA MET A 28 -43.78 -93.40 21.87
C MET A 28 -45.18 -93.83 22.35
N ASN A 29 -46.21 -93.10 21.94
CA ASN A 29 -47.59 -93.39 22.31
C ASN A 29 -48.08 -94.76 21.80
N TYR A 30 -47.64 -95.18 20.62
CA TYR A 30 -48.02 -96.46 20.04
C TYR A 30 -47.48 -97.65 20.85
N TRP A 31 -46.24 -97.59 21.32
CA TRP A 31 -45.60 -98.72 22.02
C TRP A 31 -45.93 -98.77 23.52
N LEU A 32 -46.24 -97.63 24.13
CA LEU A 32 -46.63 -97.54 25.53
C LEU A 32 -47.78 -98.52 25.86
N GLY A 33 -47.59 -99.33 26.90
CA GLY A 33 -48.58 -100.31 27.36
C GLY A 33 -48.62 -101.63 26.59
N LYS A 34 -47.91 -101.77 25.45
CA LYS A 34 -47.71 -103.08 24.77
C LYS A 34 -46.62 -103.88 25.50
N SER A 35 -46.54 -105.19 25.28
CA SER A 35 -45.44 -105.98 25.86
C SER A 35 -44.10 -105.64 25.20
N VAL A 36 -43.00 -105.66 25.96
CA VAL A 36 -41.64 -105.42 25.42
C VAL A 36 -41.34 -106.37 24.26
N ALA A 37 -41.75 -107.64 24.35
CA ALA A 37 -41.55 -108.63 23.27
C ALA A 37 -42.30 -108.24 21.98
N THR A 38 -43.51 -107.70 22.09
CA THR A 38 -44.29 -107.21 20.94
C THR A 38 -43.61 -106.01 20.28
N MET A 39 -43.09 -105.09 21.10
CA MET A 39 -42.35 -103.92 20.62
C MET A 39 -41.10 -104.33 19.83
N GLN A 40 -40.27 -105.19 20.42
CA GLN A 40 -39.02 -105.65 19.80
C GLN A 40 -39.27 -106.38 18.46
N ALA A 41 -40.29 -107.24 18.40
CA ALA A 41 -40.68 -107.90 17.15
C ALA A 41 -41.16 -106.90 16.09
N GLY A 42 -41.89 -105.86 16.51
CA GLY A 42 -42.35 -104.79 15.63
C GLY A 42 -41.23 -103.92 15.08
N PHE A 43 -40.24 -103.57 15.90
CA PHE A 43 -39.06 -102.83 15.46
C PHE A 43 -38.28 -103.63 14.41
N ALA A 44 -38.00 -104.91 14.65
CA ALA A 44 -37.29 -105.77 13.69
C ALA A 44 -38.05 -105.96 12.36
N ALA A 45 -39.38 -105.86 12.37
CA ALA A 45 -40.23 -105.94 11.18
C ALA A 45 -40.41 -104.57 10.46
N SER A 46 -39.97 -103.46 11.07
CA SER A 46 -40.21 -102.13 10.54
C SER A 46 -39.40 -101.83 9.27
N GLN A 47 -39.92 -100.93 8.43
CA GLN A 47 -39.19 -100.44 7.27
C GLN A 47 -37.90 -99.71 7.66
N GLU A 48 -37.89 -98.99 8.78
CA GLU A 48 -36.68 -98.33 9.30
C GLU A 48 -35.58 -99.34 9.65
N TYR A 49 -35.94 -100.49 10.25
CA TYR A 49 -35.00 -101.57 10.50
C TYR A 49 -34.44 -102.18 9.22
N GLN A 50 -35.29 -102.42 8.22
CA GLN A 50 -34.83 -102.93 6.92
C GLN A 50 -33.93 -101.92 6.20
N ASN A 51 -34.19 -100.62 6.33
CA ASN A 51 -33.35 -99.58 5.75
C ASN A 51 -31.98 -99.48 6.44
N LEU A 52 -31.93 -99.69 7.76
CA LEU A 52 -30.70 -99.57 8.54
C LEU A 52 -29.86 -100.85 8.55
N TYR A 53 -30.49 -102.03 8.59
CA TYR A 53 -29.80 -103.32 8.76
C TYR A 53 -29.96 -104.26 7.57
N GLY A 54 -30.81 -103.95 6.59
CA GLY A 54 -31.05 -104.80 5.42
C GLY A 54 -29.77 -105.07 4.63
N GLY A 55 -29.48 -106.35 4.38
CA GLY A 55 -28.28 -106.78 3.66
C GLY A 55 -26.96 -106.65 4.43
N MET A 56 -26.98 -106.16 5.69
CA MET A 56 -25.79 -106.13 6.54
C MET A 56 -25.39 -107.54 6.98
N THR A 57 -24.08 -107.79 7.06
CA THR A 57 -23.54 -108.96 7.76
C THR A 57 -23.71 -108.80 9.28
N ASN A 58 -23.72 -109.90 10.03
CA ASN A 58 -23.77 -109.86 11.50
C ASN A 58 -22.66 -108.97 12.10
N LYS A 59 -21.48 -108.90 11.47
CA LYS A 59 -20.40 -108.00 11.87
C LYS A 59 -20.81 -106.53 11.75
N GLN A 60 -21.38 -106.14 10.61
CA GLN A 60 -21.85 -104.77 10.38
C GLN A 60 -23.02 -104.41 11.31
N MET A 61 -23.94 -105.34 11.55
CA MET A 61 -25.05 -105.13 12.50
C MET A 61 -24.54 -104.83 13.90
N VAL A 62 -23.60 -105.63 14.42
CA VAL A 62 -22.99 -105.37 15.75
C VAL A 62 -22.28 -104.02 15.76
N THR A 63 -21.50 -103.69 14.73
CA THR A 63 -20.83 -102.39 14.65
C THR A 63 -21.82 -101.21 14.67
N GLN A 64 -22.95 -101.32 13.96
CA GLN A 64 -23.98 -100.30 13.95
C GLN A 64 -24.65 -100.14 15.33
N VAL A 65 -24.95 -101.25 16.02
CA VAL A 65 -25.51 -101.22 17.39
C VAL A 65 -24.56 -100.52 18.37
N TYR A 66 -23.26 -100.80 18.30
CA TYR A 66 -22.25 -100.09 19.10
C TYR A 66 -22.20 -98.59 18.79
N SER A 67 -22.32 -98.20 17.51
CA SER A 67 -22.36 -96.79 17.12
C SER A 67 -23.61 -96.08 17.65
N ASN A 68 -24.77 -96.73 17.53
CA ASN A 68 -26.06 -96.19 17.96
C ASN A 68 -26.11 -95.97 19.48
N LEU A 69 -25.62 -96.93 20.25
CA LEU A 69 -25.68 -96.88 21.71
C LEU A 69 -24.50 -96.14 22.34
N LEU A 70 -23.29 -96.42 21.89
CA LEU A 70 -22.06 -96.03 22.58
C LEU A 70 -21.24 -94.98 21.82
N GLY A 71 -21.62 -94.65 20.59
CA GLY A 71 -20.92 -93.66 19.78
C GLY A 71 -19.50 -94.07 19.38
N ARG A 72 -19.16 -95.35 19.49
CA ARG A 72 -17.83 -95.90 19.22
C ARG A 72 -17.91 -97.24 18.49
N ALA A 73 -16.81 -97.66 17.90
CA ALA A 73 -16.69 -99.01 17.34
C ALA A 73 -16.59 -100.08 18.46
N PRO A 74 -17.03 -101.32 18.20
CA PRO A 74 -16.82 -102.44 19.11
C PRO A 74 -15.34 -102.79 19.23
N ASP A 75 -14.92 -103.23 20.41
CA ASP A 75 -13.61 -103.84 20.57
C ASP A 75 -13.57 -105.22 19.89
N VAL A 76 -12.36 -105.72 19.62
CA VAL A 76 -12.17 -106.96 18.85
C VAL A 76 -12.83 -108.16 19.55
N GLY A 77 -12.77 -108.23 20.88
CA GLY A 77 -13.35 -109.32 21.67
C GLY A 77 -14.87 -109.28 21.71
N GLY A 78 -15.45 -108.10 22.01
CA GLY A 78 -16.88 -107.85 22.00
C GLY A 78 -17.49 -108.11 20.63
N LEU A 79 -16.87 -107.61 19.55
CA LEU A 79 -17.34 -107.88 18.18
C LEU A 79 -17.37 -109.38 17.88
N ALA A 80 -16.29 -110.11 18.19
CA ALA A 80 -16.23 -111.54 17.95
C ALA A 80 -17.29 -112.32 18.75
N TYR A 81 -17.50 -111.93 20.01
CA TYR A 81 -18.52 -112.53 20.87
C TYR A 81 -19.93 -112.33 20.29
N TRP A 82 -20.33 -111.08 20.03
CA TRP A 82 -21.68 -110.78 19.55
C TRP A 82 -21.98 -111.36 18.18
N VAL A 83 -21.00 -111.32 17.26
CA VAL A 83 -21.15 -111.95 15.94
C VAL A 83 -21.36 -113.45 16.07
N ASN A 84 -20.64 -114.13 16.97
CA ASN A 84 -20.86 -115.55 17.22
C ASN A 84 -22.27 -115.81 17.78
N GLN A 85 -22.74 -115.01 18.74
CA GLN A 85 -24.09 -115.15 19.29
C GLN A 85 -25.19 -114.95 18.24
N LEU A 86 -25.01 -114.00 17.31
CA LEU A 86 -25.92 -113.79 16.19
C LEU A 86 -25.87 -114.96 15.19
N ASN A 87 -24.67 -115.48 14.87
CA ASN A 87 -24.51 -116.59 13.92
C ASN A 87 -25.20 -117.87 14.38
N ILE A 88 -25.17 -118.16 15.68
CA ILE A 88 -25.83 -119.34 16.26
C ILE A 88 -27.31 -119.11 16.59
N GLY A 89 -27.85 -117.91 16.32
CA GLY A 89 -29.22 -117.54 16.64
C GLY A 89 -29.53 -117.40 18.13
N ALA A 90 -28.51 -117.36 18.99
CA ALA A 90 -28.66 -117.21 20.44
C ALA A 90 -28.86 -115.75 20.87
N ALA A 91 -28.51 -114.79 20.01
CA ALA A 91 -28.79 -113.37 20.21
C ALA A 91 -29.60 -112.78 19.05
N THR A 92 -30.30 -111.70 19.36
CA THR A 92 -30.90 -110.75 18.42
C THR A 92 -30.33 -109.36 18.72
N VAL A 93 -30.55 -108.37 17.84
CA VAL A 93 -30.21 -106.96 18.15
C VAL A 93 -30.77 -106.57 19.52
N SER A 94 -31.99 -107.00 19.84
CA SER A 94 -32.60 -106.76 21.15
C SER A 94 -31.80 -107.30 22.32
N THR A 95 -31.39 -108.56 22.27
CA THR A 95 -30.68 -109.18 23.39
C THR A 95 -29.26 -108.62 23.50
N ILE A 96 -28.64 -108.24 22.38
CA ILE A 96 -27.36 -107.53 22.36
C ILE A 96 -27.50 -106.21 23.13
N VAL A 97 -28.52 -105.42 22.80
CA VAL A 97 -28.79 -104.12 23.41
C VAL A 97 -29.06 -104.26 24.91
N THR A 98 -29.97 -105.15 25.29
CA THR A 98 -30.31 -105.37 26.71
C THR A 98 -29.09 -105.79 27.51
N GLN A 99 -28.26 -106.68 26.96
CA GLN A 99 -27.06 -107.13 27.64
C GLN A 99 -25.96 -106.04 27.65
N MET A 100 -25.81 -105.25 26.59
CA MET A 100 -24.91 -104.09 26.58
C MET A 100 -25.29 -103.06 27.62
N GLN A 101 -26.57 -102.78 27.79
CA GLN A 101 -27.06 -101.86 28.81
C GLN A 101 -26.84 -102.41 30.22
N ALA A 102 -27.04 -103.71 30.43
CA ALA A 102 -26.83 -104.36 31.72
C ALA A 102 -25.34 -104.45 32.11
N ASP A 103 -24.47 -104.68 31.14
CA ASP A 103 -23.03 -104.90 31.37
C ASP A 103 -22.18 -103.64 31.14
N ALA A 104 -22.80 -102.50 30.78
CA ALA A 104 -22.10 -101.26 30.48
C ALA A 104 -21.26 -100.80 31.68
N GLN A 105 -19.98 -100.48 31.42
CA GLN A 105 -19.03 -100.05 32.44
C GLN A 105 -18.24 -98.83 31.96
N GLY A 106 -17.70 -98.05 32.90
CA GLY A 106 -16.79 -96.93 32.62
C GLY A 106 -17.39 -95.84 31.72
N ILE A 107 -16.79 -95.62 30.56
CA ILE A 107 -17.21 -94.57 29.61
C ILE A 107 -18.55 -94.92 28.93
N ASP A 108 -18.87 -96.21 28.80
CA ASP A 108 -20.08 -96.67 28.11
C ASP A 108 -21.35 -96.39 28.92
N ILE A 109 -21.31 -96.61 30.26
CA ILE A 109 -22.46 -96.30 31.12
C ILE A 109 -22.77 -94.80 31.13
N ALA A 110 -21.74 -93.94 31.07
CA ALA A 110 -21.92 -92.50 30.98
C ALA A 110 -22.49 -92.05 29.62
N THR A 111 -22.03 -92.65 28.51
CA THR A 111 -22.56 -92.34 27.17
C THR A 111 -24.02 -92.76 27.04
N LEU A 112 -24.35 -93.96 27.50
CA LEU A 112 -25.73 -94.45 27.51
C LEU A 112 -26.64 -93.55 28.34
N ALA A 113 -26.23 -93.20 29.56
CA ALA A 113 -27.00 -92.32 30.43
C ALA A 113 -27.26 -90.95 29.78
N ASN A 114 -26.22 -90.32 29.20
CA ASN A 114 -26.37 -89.01 28.57
C ASN A 114 -27.27 -89.07 27.32
N ARG A 115 -27.07 -90.05 26.44
CA ARG A 115 -27.92 -90.22 25.24
C ARG A 115 -29.37 -90.46 25.61
N PHE A 116 -29.59 -91.23 26.67
CA PHE A 116 -30.92 -91.52 27.18
C PHE A 116 -31.61 -90.27 27.74
N VAL A 117 -30.91 -89.47 28.57
CA VAL A 117 -31.42 -88.20 29.09
C VAL A 117 -31.77 -87.25 27.94
N TYR A 118 -30.86 -87.07 26.99
CA TYR A 118 -31.09 -86.22 25.82
C TYR A 118 -32.31 -86.70 24.99
N ALA A 119 -32.44 -88.00 24.76
CA ALA A 119 -33.53 -88.55 23.94
C ALA A 119 -34.91 -88.39 24.60
N ILE A 120 -34.99 -88.52 25.93
CA ILE A 120 -36.21 -88.20 26.69
C ILE A 120 -36.59 -86.73 26.47
N HIS A 121 -35.68 -85.80 26.77
CA HIS A 121 -35.96 -84.37 26.65
C HIS A 121 -36.31 -83.99 25.20
N PHE A 122 -35.62 -84.58 24.22
CA PHE A 122 -35.91 -84.37 22.80
C PHE A 122 -37.35 -84.77 22.45
N THR A 123 -37.80 -85.93 22.93
CA THR A 123 -39.16 -86.43 22.68
C THR A 123 -40.20 -85.59 23.43
N GLU A 124 -39.89 -85.13 24.65
CA GLU A 124 -40.77 -84.29 25.46
C GLU A 124 -40.95 -82.88 24.88
N ASP A 125 -39.90 -82.28 24.32
CA ASP A 125 -39.93 -80.93 23.75
C ASP A 125 -40.60 -80.86 22.37
N LEU A 126 -40.81 -82.01 21.70
CA LEU A 126 -41.60 -82.15 20.47
C LEU A 126 -43.11 -82.01 20.74
N THR A 127 -43.54 -80.80 21.08
CA THR A 127 -44.89 -80.53 21.61
C THR A 127 -45.88 -79.96 20.60
N SER A 128 -45.43 -79.30 19.53
CA SER A 128 -46.35 -78.69 18.55
C SER A 128 -46.78 -79.67 17.46
N HIS A 129 -48.00 -79.50 16.95
CA HIS A 129 -48.52 -80.36 15.88
C HIS A 129 -47.63 -80.33 14.63
N SER A 130 -47.05 -79.17 14.27
CA SER A 130 -46.13 -79.08 13.12
C SER A 130 -44.86 -79.88 13.35
N GLN A 131 -44.25 -79.78 14.53
CA GLN A 131 -43.02 -80.53 14.85
C GLN A 131 -43.25 -82.05 14.88
N ILE A 132 -44.40 -82.49 15.42
CA ILE A 132 -44.75 -83.92 15.45
C ILE A 132 -44.92 -84.44 14.02
N VAL A 133 -45.65 -83.71 13.16
CA VAL A 133 -45.82 -84.08 11.75
C VAL A 133 -44.49 -83.99 10.97
N GLY A 134 -43.63 -83.02 11.29
CA GLY A 134 -42.33 -82.85 10.68
C GLY A 134 -41.34 -83.97 11.02
N TYR A 135 -41.55 -84.70 12.12
CA TYR A 135 -40.75 -85.87 12.49
C TYR A 135 -41.18 -87.16 11.76
N GLU A 136 -41.73 -87.05 10.55
CA GLU A 136 -42.08 -88.20 9.72
C GLU A 136 -41.01 -88.46 8.63
N GLY A 137 -40.66 -89.72 8.42
CA GLY A 137 -39.82 -90.15 7.29
C GLY A 137 -38.30 -90.16 7.55
N THR A 138 -37.56 -90.58 6.52
CA THR A 138 -36.13 -90.94 6.65
C THR A 138 -35.21 -89.76 6.90
N ALA A 139 -35.54 -88.56 6.38
CA ALA A 139 -34.72 -87.37 6.54
C ALA A 139 -34.74 -86.85 7.98
N ALA A 140 -35.94 -86.73 8.56
CA ALA A 140 -36.15 -86.35 9.95
C ALA A 140 -35.52 -87.39 10.92
N ALA A 141 -35.71 -88.69 10.64
CA ALA A 141 -35.05 -89.76 11.40
C ALA A 141 -33.51 -89.70 11.33
N ASN A 142 -32.93 -89.29 10.19
CA ASN A 142 -31.49 -89.07 10.06
C ASN A 142 -31.02 -87.83 10.83
N ALA A 143 -31.76 -86.73 10.81
CA ALA A 143 -31.45 -85.53 11.57
C ALA A 143 -31.42 -85.83 13.08
N ALA A 144 -32.41 -86.59 13.58
CA ALA A 144 -32.46 -87.04 14.96
C ALA A 144 -31.31 -87.99 15.35
N ARG A 145 -30.90 -88.90 14.45
CA ARG A 145 -29.68 -89.72 14.62
C ARG A 145 -28.43 -88.87 14.75
N VAL A 146 -28.29 -87.85 13.91
CA VAL A 146 -27.15 -86.93 13.96
C VAL A 146 -27.13 -86.19 15.30
N ALA A 147 -28.27 -85.72 15.78
CA ALA A 147 -28.37 -85.01 17.06
C ALA A 147 -27.91 -85.90 18.24
N VAL A 148 -28.42 -87.13 18.33
CA VAL A 148 -27.99 -88.11 19.36
C VAL A 148 -26.51 -88.47 19.23
N SER A 149 -25.96 -88.53 18.01
CA SER A 149 -24.55 -88.89 17.80
C SER A 149 -23.56 -87.91 18.46
N GLN A 150 -23.97 -86.65 18.67
CA GLN A 150 -23.17 -85.62 19.34
C GLN A 150 -23.11 -85.79 20.87
N VAL A 151 -24.01 -86.59 21.44
CA VAL A 151 -24.07 -86.86 22.87
C VAL A 151 -23.11 -88.00 23.21
N LEU A 152 -22.08 -87.69 24.00
CA LEU A 152 -20.99 -88.60 24.37
C LEU A 152 -20.93 -88.78 25.89
N ASN A 153 -19.80 -89.27 26.41
CA ASN A 153 -19.62 -89.66 27.80
C ASN A 153 -19.37 -88.51 28.80
N THR A 154 -19.38 -87.25 28.37
CA THR A 154 -19.06 -86.09 29.24
C THR A 154 -20.29 -85.25 29.53
N ALA A 155 -20.36 -84.67 30.74
CA ALA A 155 -21.43 -83.74 31.10
C ALA A 155 -21.49 -82.52 30.16
N SER A 156 -20.34 -82.06 29.66
CA SER A 156 -20.28 -80.98 28.67
C SER A 156 -20.90 -81.36 27.33
N SER A 157 -20.74 -82.61 26.87
CA SER A 157 -21.40 -83.06 25.62
C SER A 157 -22.92 -83.12 25.75
N LEU A 158 -23.43 -83.56 26.91
CA LEU A 158 -24.86 -83.52 27.20
C LEU A 158 -25.36 -82.07 27.29
N ALA A 159 -24.71 -81.22 28.08
CA ALA A 159 -25.12 -79.81 28.22
C ALA A 159 -25.09 -79.04 26.89
N THR A 160 -24.12 -79.33 26.01
CA THR A 160 -24.05 -78.74 24.68
C THR A 160 -25.22 -79.21 23.81
N ALA A 161 -25.54 -80.49 23.84
CA ALA A 161 -26.67 -81.03 23.09
C ALA A 161 -28.01 -80.50 23.64
N GLU A 162 -28.18 -80.43 24.96
CA GLU A 162 -29.38 -79.87 25.59
C GLU A 162 -29.56 -78.38 25.25
N SER A 163 -28.47 -77.60 25.23
CA SER A 163 -28.51 -76.21 24.78
C SER A 163 -28.88 -76.05 23.30
N ASN A 164 -28.66 -77.07 22.48
CA ASN A 164 -28.96 -77.09 21.04
C ASN A 164 -30.31 -77.74 20.73
N MET A 165 -31.05 -78.23 21.74
CA MET A 165 -32.26 -79.05 21.54
C MET A 165 -33.32 -78.38 20.66
N ALA A 166 -33.54 -77.07 20.82
CA ALA A 166 -34.47 -76.32 19.99
C ALA A 166 -34.05 -76.25 18.50
N LEU A 167 -32.74 -76.28 18.20
CA LEU A 167 -32.23 -76.35 16.84
C LEU A 167 -32.31 -77.76 16.28
N ASP A 168 -32.02 -78.78 17.10
CA ASP A 168 -32.12 -80.18 16.70
C ASP A 168 -33.58 -80.55 16.35
N ILE A 169 -34.55 -80.05 17.13
CA ILE A 169 -35.99 -80.20 16.85
C ILE A 169 -36.39 -79.49 15.55
N GLN A 170 -35.88 -78.28 15.30
CA GLN A 170 -36.14 -77.57 14.03
C GLN A 170 -35.52 -78.28 12.82
N ALA A 171 -34.34 -78.88 12.99
CA ALA A 171 -33.69 -79.65 11.95
C ALA A 171 -34.51 -80.90 11.59
N VAL A 172 -35.08 -81.56 12.60
CA VAL A 172 -36.03 -82.67 12.41
C VAL A 172 -37.31 -82.20 11.69
N ASP A 173 -37.93 -81.09 12.14
CA ASP A 173 -39.14 -80.51 11.52
C ASP A 173 -38.96 -80.21 10.02
N LYS A 174 -37.75 -79.77 9.62
CA LYS A 174 -37.41 -79.43 8.23
C LYS A 174 -36.79 -80.58 7.42
N GLY A 175 -36.47 -81.71 8.05
CA GLY A 175 -35.72 -82.80 7.42
C GLY A 175 -34.28 -82.43 7.01
N GLU A 176 -33.68 -81.46 7.69
CA GLU A 176 -32.33 -80.94 7.44
C GLU A 176 -31.31 -81.45 8.47
N SER A 177 -30.01 -81.44 8.14
CA SER A 177 -28.97 -81.81 9.13
C SER A 177 -28.82 -80.73 10.21
N PRO A 178 -28.83 -81.06 11.51
CA PRO A 178 -28.69 -80.07 12.59
C PRO A 178 -27.39 -79.26 12.52
N VAL A 179 -26.30 -79.88 12.06
CA VAL A 179 -25.01 -79.21 11.86
C VAL A 179 -25.07 -78.23 10.69
N ALA A 180 -25.83 -78.56 9.63
CA ALA A 180 -26.02 -77.69 8.48
C ALA A 180 -26.94 -76.52 8.81
N LEU A 181 -28.00 -76.75 9.58
CA LEU A 181 -28.92 -75.70 10.03
C LEU A 181 -28.23 -74.75 11.03
N ALA A 182 -27.40 -75.27 11.94
CA ALA A 182 -26.58 -74.45 12.82
C ALA A 182 -25.57 -73.59 12.03
N ALA A 183 -24.95 -74.13 10.98
CA ALA A 183 -24.06 -73.37 10.11
C ALA A 183 -24.81 -72.30 9.28
N ALA A 184 -26.00 -72.64 8.77
CA ALA A 184 -26.85 -71.70 8.03
C ALA A 184 -27.38 -70.57 8.93
N ASN A 185 -27.79 -70.89 10.16
CA ASN A 185 -28.22 -69.90 11.15
C ASN A 185 -27.05 -69.05 11.65
N ALA A 186 -25.84 -69.61 11.78
CA ALA A 186 -24.64 -68.84 12.08
C ALA A 186 -24.27 -67.88 10.92
N ALA A 187 -24.42 -68.30 9.67
CA ALA A 187 -24.22 -67.44 8.51
C ALA A 187 -25.30 -66.34 8.40
N ALA A 188 -26.56 -66.67 8.70
CA ALA A 188 -27.64 -65.69 8.78
C ALA A 188 -27.45 -64.72 9.95
N ALA A 189 -26.99 -65.19 11.11
CA ALA A 189 -26.63 -64.36 12.26
C ALA A 189 -25.41 -63.46 11.97
N ALA A 190 -24.41 -63.92 11.21
CA ALA A 190 -23.30 -63.08 10.75
C ALA A 190 -23.78 -61.99 9.77
N THR A 191 -24.73 -62.32 8.88
CA THR A 191 -25.35 -61.35 7.97
C THR A 191 -26.20 -60.32 8.74
N ALA A 192 -26.94 -60.76 9.77
CA ALA A 192 -27.70 -59.89 10.66
C ALA A 192 -26.82 -59.05 11.60
N ALA A 193 -25.68 -59.57 12.06
CA ALA A 193 -24.68 -58.85 12.85
C ALA A 193 -24.01 -57.72 12.05
N THR A 194 -23.87 -57.90 10.73
CA THR A 194 -23.41 -56.85 9.81
C THR A 194 -24.43 -55.70 9.70
N ALA A 195 -25.71 -55.97 10.00
CA ALA A 195 -26.80 -54.98 9.94
C ALA A 195 -27.15 -54.31 11.29
N ALA A 196 -26.70 -54.83 12.44
CA ALA A 196 -27.29 -54.47 13.75
C ALA A 196 -26.36 -53.92 14.85
N SER A 197 -25.02 -53.84 14.72
CA SER A 197 -24.21 -53.34 15.86
C SER A 197 -22.87 -52.70 15.50
N ASN A 198 -22.90 -51.42 15.11
CA ASN A 198 -21.77 -50.48 15.26
C ASN A 198 -21.83 -49.81 16.66
N LEU A 199 -21.73 -50.61 17.73
CA LEU A 199 -21.54 -50.11 19.10
C LEU A 199 -20.47 -50.92 19.83
N ALA A 200 -19.34 -51.15 19.17
CA ALA A 200 -18.09 -51.48 19.86
C ALA A 200 -17.26 -50.19 19.93
N SER A 201 -16.75 -49.86 21.12
CA SER A 201 -15.77 -48.79 21.28
C SER A 201 -14.47 -49.25 20.63
N TYR A 202 -14.16 -48.68 19.46
CA TYR A 202 -12.97 -49.06 18.69
C TYR A 202 -11.81 -48.13 19.03
N GLY A 203 -10.60 -48.67 19.19
CA GLY A 203 -9.35 -47.89 19.25
C GLY A 203 -8.79 -47.53 17.86
N SER A 204 -9.17 -48.25 16.81
CA SER A 204 -8.86 -47.92 15.41
C SER A 204 -9.88 -48.62 14.51
N ILE A 205 -10.49 -47.87 13.60
CA ILE A 205 -11.47 -48.35 12.62
C ILE A 205 -10.82 -48.21 11.23
N ASN A 206 -10.42 -49.32 10.62
CA ASN A 206 -9.76 -49.31 9.32
C ASN A 206 -10.61 -50.02 8.26
N GLY A 207 -10.85 -49.36 7.12
CA GLY A 207 -11.47 -49.97 5.94
C GLY A 207 -13.00 -50.03 5.91
N VAL A 208 -13.71 -49.11 6.57
CA VAL A 208 -15.18 -49.05 6.44
C VAL A 208 -15.53 -48.54 5.05
N THR A 209 -16.05 -49.43 4.21
CA THR A 209 -16.58 -49.08 2.89
C THR A 209 -18.05 -48.70 3.05
N GLN A 210 -18.39 -47.45 2.80
CA GLN A 210 -19.73 -46.90 3.00
C GLN A 210 -20.68 -47.40 1.90
N THR A 211 -21.64 -48.25 2.26
CA THR A 211 -22.64 -48.82 1.32
C THR A 211 -24.05 -48.23 1.52
N SER A 212 -24.15 -46.92 1.81
CA SER A 212 -25.38 -46.08 1.78
C SER A 212 -26.29 -45.95 3.03
N ALA A 213 -25.83 -46.28 4.24
CA ALA A 213 -26.54 -45.99 5.50
C ALA A 213 -25.71 -45.07 6.42
N ALA A 214 -26.37 -44.16 7.16
CA ALA A 214 -25.76 -43.32 8.18
C ALA A 214 -25.11 -44.16 9.30
N ASN A 215 -23.85 -43.89 9.67
CA ASN A 215 -23.15 -44.60 10.74
C ASN A 215 -22.95 -43.73 11.98
N THR A 216 -22.84 -44.35 13.16
CA THR A 216 -22.28 -43.70 14.36
C THR A 216 -20.99 -44.41 14.76
N PHE A 217 -19.88 -43.67 14.80
CA PHE A 217 -18.55 -44.15 15.20
C PHE A 217 -18.26 -43.74 16.65
N ALA A 218 -18.42 -44.67 17.60
CA ALA A 218 -18.06 -44.44 18.99
C ALA A 218 -16.53 -44.52 19.18
N LEU A 219 -15.90 -43.38 19.48
CA LEU A 219 -14.45 -43.26 19.68
C LEU A 219 -14.07 -43.68 21.10
N SER A 220 -12.99 -44.44 21.25
CA SER A 220 -12.43 -44.78 22.57
C SER A 220 -11.75 -43.57 23.23
N SER A 221 -11.48 -43.62 24.53
CA SER A 221 -10.74 -42.55 25.23
C SER A 221 -9.26 -42.42 24.83
N GLY A 222 -8.74 -43.33 24.00
CA GLY A 222 -7.37 -43.29 23.48
C GLY A 222 -7.20 -42.48 22.20
N SER A 223 -6.13 -42.77 21.45
CA SER A 223 -5.95 -42.28 20.08
C SER A 223 -6.78 -43.14 19.13
N ASN A 224 -7.52 -42.51 18.22
CA ASN A 224 -8.40 -43.19 17.29
C ASN A 224 -8.04 -42.79 15.86
N THR A 225 -8.01 -43.77 14.95
CA THR A 225 -7.93 -43.52 13.51
C THR A 225 -9.15 -44.14 12.84
N VAL A 226 -9.88 -43.34 12.05
CA VAL A 226 -11.02 -43.77 11.26
C VAL A 226 -10.67 -43.61 9.79
N THR A 227 -10.67 -44.69 9.02
CA THR A 227 -10.50 -44.65 7.57
C THR A 227 -11.79 -45.08 6.88
N MET A 228 -12.36 -44.18 6.09
CA MET A 228 -13.65 -44.32 5.41
C MET A 228 -13.45 -44.30 3.89
N VAL A 229 -14.16 -45.19 3.19
CA VAL A 229 -14.29 -45.16 1.73
C VAL A 229 -15.73 -44.78 1.37
N VAL A 230 -15.96 -43.61 0.78
CA VAL A 230 -17.31 -43.13 0.46
C VAL A 230 -17.83 -43.76 -0.84
N GLY A 231 -19.04 -44.32 -0.79
CA GLY A 231 -19.76 -44.88 -1.92
C GLY A 231 -20.61 -43.86 -2.71
N SER A 232 -21.50 -44.33 -3.59
CA SER A 232 -22.22 -43.50 -4.56
C SER A 232 -23.43 -42.69 -4.03
N SER A 233 -23.87 -42.93 -2.80
CA SER A 233 -25.06 -42.29 -2.21
C SER A 233 -24.68 -41.23 -1.19
N ALA A 234 -25.56 -40.25 -0.94
CA ALA A 234 -25.36 -39.31 0.16
C ALA A 234 -25.45 -40.02 1.52
N VAL A 235 -24.54 -39.72 2.45
CA VAL A 235 -24.47 -40.37 3.77
C VAL A 235 -24.17 -39.31 4.84
N THR A 236 -24.77 -39.46 6.01
CA THR A 236 -24.43 -38.69 7.21
C THR A 236 -23.82 -39.62 8.24
N ASP A 237 -22.54 -39.46 8.55
CA ASP A 237 -21.85 -40.22 9.58
C ASP A 237 -21.65 -39.38 10.83
N THR A 238 -21.81 -39.97 12.01
CA THR A 238 -21.70 -39.30 13.30
C THR A 238 -20.52 -39.84 14.08
N PHE A 239 -19.54 -39.00 14.43
CA PHE A 239 -18.46 -39.37 15.34
C PHE A 239 -18.87 -39.06 16.79
N ASP A 240 -19.04 -40.09 17.61
CA ASP A 240 -19.32 -39.93 19.03
C ASP A 240 -18.02 -39.88 19.85
N LYS A 241 -17.75 -38.70 20.41
CA LYS A 241 -16.58 -38.37 21.23
C LYS A 241 -16.92 -38.31 22.73
N SER A 242 -18.07 -38.85 23.15
CA SER A 242 -18.52 -38.88 24.54
C SER A 242 -17.50 -39.47 25.54
N LEU A 243 -16.57 -40.31 25.08
CA LEU A 243 -15.48 -40.89 25.89
C LEU A 243 -14.19 -40.06 25.94
N ASN A 244 -14.21 -38.84 25.38
CA ASN A 244 -13.09 -37.90 25.38
C ASN A 244 -11.76 -38.47 24.84
N PRO A 245 -11.70 -38.79 23.53
CA PRO A 245 -10.50 -39.34 22.91
C PRO A 245 -9.29 -38.42 23.06
N THR A 246 -8.09 -38.99 23.25
CA THR A 246 -6.85 -38.19 23.34
C THR A 246 -6.40 -37.65 21.98
N ALA A 247 -6.63 -38.39 20.90
CA ALA A 247 -6.35 -37.97 19.52
C ALA A 247 -7.32 -38.63 18.53
N VAL A 248 -7.64 -37.94 17.43
CA VAL A 248 -8.54 -38.46 16.38
C VAL A 248 -7.95 -38.16 15.00
N THR A 249 -7.83 -39.18 14.15
CA THR A 249 -7.47 -39.02 12.73
C THR A 249 -8.58 -39.56 11.86
N ILE A 250 -9.15 -38.73 11.00
CA ILE A 250 -10.22 -39.11 10.05
C ILE A 250 -9.65 -39.06 8.64
N ASN A 251 -9.56 -40.21 7.98
CA ASN A 251 -9.15 -40.34 6.59
C ASN A 251 -10.36 -40.70 5.75
N VAL A 252 -10.74 -39.83 4.82
CA VAL A 252 -11.81 -40.07 3.86
C VAL A 252 -11.18 -40.27 2.49
N SER A 253 -11.55 -41.35 1.82
CA SER A 253 -11.18 -41.66 0.44
C SER A 253 -12.41 -42.15 -0.32
N GLY A 254 -12.44 -42.16 -1.65
CA GLY A 254 -13.53 -42.80 -2.39
C GLY A 254 -14.00 -42.06 -3.64
N SER A 255 -15.03 -42.63 -4.29
CA SER A 255 -15.63 -42.20 -5.55
C SER A 255 -17.07 -41.79 -5.33
N SER A 256 -17.31 -40.75 -4.53
CA SER A 256 -18.66 -40.36 -4.15
C SER A 256 -19.34 -39.55 -5.25
N THR A 257 -20.55 -39.97 -5.63
CA THR A 257 -21.49 -39.16 -6.40
C THR A 257 -22.54 -38.46 -5.52
N GLY A 258 -22.51 -38.67 -4.20
CA GLY A 258 -23.44 -38.09 -3.23
C GLY A 258 -22.73 -37.34 -2.09
N ALA A 259 -23.45 -36.41 -1.42
CA ALA A 259 -22.93 -35.59 -0.33
C ALA A 259 -22.54 -36.42 0.91
N LEU A 260 -21.40 -36.12 1.54
CA LEU A 260 -20.93 -36.76 2.77
C LEU A 260 -21.00 -35.77 3.95
N THR A 261 -21.98 -35.91 4.82
CA THR A 261 -22.04 -35.13 6.06
C THR A 261 -21.28 -35.85 7.17
N LEU A 262 -20.33 -35.18 7.83
CA LEU A 262 -19.62 -35.70 9.00
C LEU A 262 -20.09 -34.96 10.24
N ALA A 263 -21.10 -35.51 10.93
CA ALA A 263 -21.61 -35.01 12.19
C ALA A 263 -20.75 -35.47 13.38
N GLU A 264 -20.85 -34.77 14.51
CA GLU A 264 -20.22 -35.17 15.77
C GLU A 264 -21.20 -35.07 16.95
N THR A 265 -21.00 -35.90 17.97
CA THR A 265 -21.71 -35.80 19.26
C THR A 265 -20.75 -35.85 20.44
N GLY A 266 -20.96 -35.01 21.46
CA GLY A 266 -20.12 -34.94 22.67
C GLY A 266 -19.17 -33.73 22.68
N THR A 267 -18.28 -33.64 23.68
CA THR A 267 -17.24 -32.60 23.77
C THR A 267 -15.87 -33.25 23.64
N TYR A 268 -15.00 -32.68 22.82
CA TYR A 268 -13.63 -33.19 22.64
C TYR A 268 -12.72 -32.31 23.47
N THR A 269 -11.88 -32.87 24.34
CA THR A 269 -10.82 -32.11 25.03
C THR A 269 -9.45 -32.75 24.81
N GLY A 270 -9.32 -33.60 23.78
CA GLY A 270 -8.07 -34.25 23.42
C GLY A 270 -7.05 -33.27 22.84
N THR A 271 -5.85 -33.76 22.57
CA THR A 271 -4.70 -32.93 22.22
C THR A 271 -4.51 -32.74 20.71
N SER A 272 -5.19 -33.52 19.85
CA SER A 272 -5.06 -33.34 18.39
C SER A 272 -6.16 -34.03 17.59
N MET A 273 -6.72 -33.33 16.62
CA MET A 273 -7.61 -33.91 15.60
C MET A 273 -7.09 -33.57 14.21
N THR A 274 -6.87 -34.60 13.39
CA THR A 274 -6.43 -34.46 11.99
C THR A 274 -7.48 -35.04 11.04
N MET A 275 -7.76 -34.33 9.96
CA MET A 275 -8.66 -34.81 8.90
C MET A 275 -7.95 -34.77 7.55
N ALA A 276 -8.07 -35.82 6.76
CA ALA A 276 -7.60 -35.88 5.39
C ALA A 276 -8.72 -36.36 4.47
N ILE A 277 -9.15 -35.52 3.52
CA ILE A 277 -10.16 -35.86 2.51
C ILE A 277 -9.45 -35.99 1.15
N ASN A 278 -9.41 -37.20 0.60
CA ASN A 278 -8.84 -37.49 -0.71
C ASN A 278 -9.94 -37.89 -1.68
N ASP A 279 -10.39 -36.95 -2.52
CA ASP A 279 -11.32 -37.23 -3.62
C ASP A 279 -10.55 -37.35 -4.94
N SER A 280 -10.87 -38.38 -5.71
CA SER A 280 -10.24 -38.64 -7.02
C SER A 280 -11.23 -38.70 -8.17
N THR A 281 -12.48 -38.27 -7.93
CA THR A 281 -13.59 -38.55 -8.85
C THR A 281 -14.36 -37.32 -9.30
N ALA A 282 -15.15 -37.47 -10.37
CA ALA A 282 -15.75 -36.36 -11.09
C ALA A 282 -17.06 -35.82 -10.48
N ALA A 283 -17.40 -36.13 -9.22
CA ALA A 283 -18.67 -35.74 -8.62
C ALA A 283 -18.48 -35.06 -7.25
N ALA A 284 -19.34 -34.07 -6.94
CA ALA A 284 -19.11 -33.11 -5.87
C ALA A 284 -19.27 -33.73 -4.47
N VAL A 285 -18.21 -33.68 -3.67
CA VAL A 285 -18.26 -33.97 -2.22
C VAL A 285 -18.70 -32.70 -1.50
N THR A 286 -19.83 -32.76 -0.79
CA THR A 286 -20.19 -31.73 0.19
C THR A 286 -19.89 -32.27 1.58
N VAL A 287 -19.05 -31.58 2.34
CA VAL A 287 -18.77 -31.85 3.76
C VAL A 287 -19.57 -30.85 4.59
N ASP A 288 -20.52 -31.34 5.38
CA ASP A 288 -21.31 -30.51 6.29
C ASP A 288 -20.83 -30.73 7.74
N THR A 289 -20.18 -29.68 8.27
CA THR A 289 -19.97 -29.27 9.66
C THR A 289 -19.20 -30.18 10.65
N MET A 290 -17.86 -30.07 10.64
CA MET A 290 -17.06 -30.31 11.85
C MET A 290 -17.17 -29.11 12.83
N HIS A 291 -17.93 -29.28 13.91
CA HIS A 291 -17.97 -28.38 15.07
C HIS A 291 -17.01 -28.83 16.18
N ALA A 292 -15.75 -29.09 15.84
CA ALA A 292 -14.76 -29.54 16.81
C ALA A 292 -13.83 -28.40 17.20
N GLY A 293 -14.04 -27.85 18.40
CA GLY A 293 -13.19 -26.87 19.06
C GLY A 293 -11.72 -27.26 19.26
N HIS A 294 -11.17 -28.29 18.60
CA HIS A 294 -9.74 -28.68 18.66
C HIS A 294 -9.14 -29.32 17.37
N VAL A 295 -9.65 -29.06 16.16
CA VAL A 295 -8.98 -29.51 14.91
C VAL A 295 -7.57 -28.90 14.80
N SER A 296 -6.54 -29.74 14.72
CA SER A 296 -5.12 -29.34 14.64
C SER A 296 -4.56 -29.33 13.22
N SER A 297 -5.19 -30.05 12.29
CA SER A 297 -4.92 -29.84 10.86
C SER A 297 -6.01 -30.48 10.03
N ALA A 298 -6.45 -29.80 8.97
CA ALA A 298 -7.30 -30.39 7.94
C ALA A 298 -6.54 -30.37 6.61
N THR A 299 -6.52 -31.48 5.89
CA THR A 299 -5.96 -31.59 4.54
C THR A 299 -7.07 -31.98 3.58
N PHE A 300 -7.25 -31.17 2.55
CA PHE A 300 -8.14 -31.42 1.44
C PHE A 300 -7.28 -31.71 0.21
N ASN A 301 -7.58 -32.81 -0.47
CA ASN A 301 -6.88 -33.25 -1.65
C ASN A 301 -7.91 -33.65 -2.71
N ASN A 302 -8.34 -32.68 -3.52
CA ASN A 302 -9.22 -32.93 -4.64
C ASN A 302 -8.43 -33.14 -5.93
N THR A 303 -8.36 -34.38 -6.40
CA THR A 303 -7.81 -34.75 -7.73
C THR A 303 -8.90 -34.99 -8.77
N GLY A 304 -10.18 -34.85 -8.37
CA GLY A 304 -11.36 -35.00 -9.20
C GLY A 304 -11.71 -33.78 -10.05
N SER A 305 -12.73 -33.90 -10.91
CA SER A 305 -13.21 -32.81 -11.77
C SER A 305 -14.35 -31.98 -11.14
N ALA A 306 -14.90 -32.40 -10.00
CA ALA A 306 -16.01 -31.71 -9.34
C ALA A 306 -15.52 -30.81 -8.20
N THR A 307 -16.35 -29.83 -7.84
CA THR A 307 -16.07 -28.92 -6.72
C THR A 307 -16.31 -29.61 -5.38
N LEU A 308 -15.27 -29.70 -4.55
CA LEU A 308 -15.43 -30.05 -3.13
C LEU A 308 -16.01 -28.83 -2.40
N THR A 309 -17.13 -28.98 -1.69
CA THR A 309 -17.77 -27.88 -0.95
C THR A 309 -17.78 -28.18 0.56
N ASP A 310 -17.21 -27.30 1.37
CA ASP A 310 -17.36 -27.35 2.85
C ASP A 310 -18.36 -26.26 3.29
N ASN A 311 -19.47 -26.66 3.93
CA ASN A 311 -20.54 -25.73 4.35
C ASN A 311 -20.24 -24.97 5.65
N GLY A 312 -19.12 -25.24 6.32
CA GLY A 312 -18.72 -24.52 7.52
C GLY A 312 -17.75 -25.32 8.38
N MET A 313 -16.50 -24.86 8.44
CA MET A 313 -15.46 -25.40 9.30
C MET A 313 -15.23 -24.47 10.50
N THR A 314 -15.33 -25.01 11.72
CA THR A 314 -14.81 -24.33 12.92
C THR A 314 -13.54 -25.03 13.38
N VAL A 315 -12.40 -24.34 13.30
CA VAL A 315 -11.08 -24.85 13.71
C VAL A 315 -10.78 -24.44 15.15
N GLY A 316 -10.26 -25.39 15.92
CA GLY A 316 -10.19 -25.33 17.37
C GLY A 316 -8.97 -24.67 18.01
N THR A 317 -8.82 -24.87 19.33
CA THR A 317 -7.85 -24.15 20.19
C THR A 317 -6.38 -24.57 20.07
N LEU A 318 -6.01 -25.50 19.19
CA LEU A 318 -4.62 -26.00 19.08
C LEU A 318 -4.20 -26.03 17.61
N LEU A 319 -3.29 -25.11 17.23
CA LEU A 319 -2.64 -24.92 15.90
C LEU A 319 -3.50 -25.35 14.71
N ALA A 320 -4.15 -24.39 14.05
CA ALA A 320 -5.06 -24.63 12.94
C ALA A 320 -4.35 -24.50 11.58
N ASN A 321 -3.88 -25.61 11.00
CA ASN A 321 -3.37 -25.62 9.63
C ASN A 321 -4.39 -26.25 8.67
N VAL A 322 -4.90 -25.50 7.71
CA VAL A 322 -5.75 -26.00 6.61
C VAL A 322 -4.89 -26.07 5.36
N TYR A 323 -4.70 -27.29 4.83
CA TYR A 323 -3.92 -27.58 3.64
C TYR A 323 -4.84 -28.00 2.50
N MET A 324 -4.60 -27.47 1.32
CA MET A 324 -5.42 -27.69 0.13
C MET A 324 -4.51 -28.13 -1.00
N THR A 325 -4.84 -29.21 -1.70
CA THR A 325 -3.95 -29.86 -2.66
C THR A 325 -4.74 -30.52 -3.79
N GLY A 326 -4.07 -30.85 -4.90
CA GLY A 326 -4.68 -31.59 -6.00
C GLY A 326 -4.91 -30.75 -7.26
N THR A 327 -5.79 -31.24 -8.13
CA THR A 327 -6.03 -30.70 -9.48
C THR A 327 -7.49 -30.31 -9.73
N GLY A 328 -8.39 -30.56 -8.79
CA GLY A 328 -9.80 -30.19 -8.83
C GLY A 328 -10.09 -28.88 -8.09
N THR A 329 -11.24 -28.27 -8.38
CA THR A 329 -11.68 -27.04 -7.70
C THR A 329 -12.14 -27.34 -6.27
N GLU A 330 -11.81 -26.49 -5.31
CA GLU A 330 -12.32 -26.58 -3.94
C GLU A 330 -13.00 -25.26 -3.54
N ASN A 331 -14.11 -25.33 -2.81
CA ASN A 331 -14.86 -24.17 -2.37
C ASN A 331 -15.29 -24.31 -0.90
N PHE A 332 -14.99 -23.33 -0.07
CA PHE A 332 -15.29 -23.34 1.36
C PHE A 332 -16.27 -22.20 1.63
N VAL A 333 -17.39 -22.50 2.27
CA VAL A 333 -18.40 -21.49 2.61
C VAL A 333 -17.93 -20.65 3.79
N ASN A 334 -17.36 -21.26 4.84
CA ASN A 334 -16.80 -20.54 5.97
C ASN A 334 -15.67 -21.33 6.65
N ILE A 335 -14.57 -20.66 6.97
CA ILE A 335 -13.50 -21.16 7.84
C ILE A 335 -13.41 -20.23 9.04
N THR A 336 -13.79 -20.70 10.22
CA THR A 336 -13.71 -19.92 11.48
C THR A 336 -12.66 -20.53 12.40
N SER A 337 -11.64 -19.78 12.78
CA SER A 337 -10.63 -20.19 13.77
C SER A 337 -10.99 -19.63 15.15
N ALA A 338 -11.06 -20.47 16.18
CA ALA A 338 -11.13 -20.04 17.57
C ALA A 338 -9.76 -19.72 18.19
N ASN A 339 -8.67 -19.85 17.43
CA ASN A 339 -7.28 -19.81 17.91
C ASN A 339 -6.54 -18.50 17.61
N SER A 340 -5.54 -18.22 18.44
CA SER A 340 -4.57 -17.13 18.30
C SER A 340 -3.67 -17.29 17.09
N ALA A 341 -3.61 -18.46 16.44
CA ALA A 341 -2.88 -18.64 15.19
C ALA A 341 -3.60 -19.56 14.22
N PHE A 342 -3.69 -19.13 12.95
CA PHE A 342 -4.32 -19.86 11.85
C PHE A 342 -3.42 -19.83 10.62
N ALA A 343 -3.32 -20.94 9.89
CA ALA A 343 -2.60 -21.01 8.63
C ALA A 343 -3.46 -21.71 7.56
N LEU A 344 -3.83 -20.97 6.52
CA LEU A 344 -4.37 -21.53 5.28
C LEU A 344 -3.22 -21.69 4.28
N SER A 345 -3.06 -22.87 3.71
CA SER A 345 -2.03 -23.15 2.70
C SER A 345 -2.63 -23.91 1.53
N ASP A 346 -2.63 -23.27 0.37
CA ASP A 346 -3.02 -23.87 -0.89
C ASP A 346 -1.78 -24.32 -1.69
N ASN A 347 -1.77 -25.56 -2.16
CA ASN A 347 -0.77 -26.12 -3.06
C ASN A 347 -1.45 -26.84 -4.24
N SER A 348 -2.68 -26.44 -4.57
CA SER A 348 -3.46 -27.00 -5.65
C SER A 348 -3.09 -26.37 -7.00
N SER A 349 -3.30 -27.12 -8.07
CA SER A 349 -3.11 -26.63 -9.46
C SER A 349 -4.38 -25.98 -10.03
N ALA A 350 -5.50 -26.02 -9.30
CA ALA A 350 -6.80 -25.51 -9.72
C ALA A 350 -7.29 -24.41 -8.78
N ALA A 351 -8.37 -23.72 -9.15
CA ALA A 351 -8.89 -22.63 -8.33
C ALA A 351 -9.44 -23.13 -6.98
N VAL A 352 -9.16 -22.37 -5.94
CA VAL A 352 -9.67 -22.55 -4.58
C VAL A 352 -10.46 -21.31 -4.18
N GLY A 353 -11.68 -21.49 -3.68
CA GLY A 353 -12.51 -20.44 -3.11
C GLY A 353 -12.73 -20.63 -1.61
N VAL A 354 -12.64 -19.55 -0.83
CA VAL A 354 -13.04 -19.49 0.58
C VAL A 354 -13.94 -18.28 0.74
N ALA A 355 -15.26 -18.46 0.82
CA ALA A 355 -16.21 -17.35 0.86
C ALA A 355 -16.07 -16.47 2.12
N ALA A 356 -15.79 -17.07 3.29
CA ALA A 356 -15.49 -16.35 4.52
C ALA A 356 -14.37 -17.02 5.31
N LEU A 357 -13.43 -16.21 5.81
CA LEU A 357 -12.35 -16.60 6.70
C LEU A 357 -12.39 -15.70 7.94
N THR A 358 -12.69 -16.28 9.10
CA THR A 358 -12.85 -15.55 10.36
C THR A 358 -11.88 -16.06 11.42
N ALA A 359 -11.12 -15.18 12.07
CA ALA A 359 -10.29 -15.50 13.23
C ALA A 359 -10.88 -14.87 14.51
N SER A 360 -11.38 -15.68 15.44
CA SER A 360 -12.15 -15.19 16.60
C SER A 360 -11.31 -14.90 17.85
N THR A 361 -9.99 -15.13 17.82
CA THR A 361 -9.06 -14.73 18.90
C THR A 361 -7.78 -14.13 18.33
N ALA A 362 -7.07 -13.36 19.15
CA ALA A 362 -5.96 -12.55 18.68
C ALA A 362 -4.65 -13.35 18.46
N GLY A 363 -3.94 -13.06 17.36
CA GLY A 363 -2.55 -13.47 17.13
C GLY A 363 -2.14 -13.56 15.65
N THR A 364 -1.30 -14.54 15.28
CA THR A 364 -0.66 -14.61 13.95
C THR A 364 -1.41 -15.52 12.98
N HIS A 365 -1.95 -14.92 11.92
CA HIS A 365 -2.70 -15.60 10.87
C HIS A 365 -1.94 -15.56 9.55
N SER A 366 -2.01 -16.62 8.76
CA SER A 366 -1.35 -16.71 7.47
C SER A 366 -2.24 -17.32 6.39
N VAL A 367 -2.12 -16.78 5.19
CA VAL A 367 -2.74 -17.28 3.95
C VAL A 367 -1.63 -17.44 2.93
N THR A 368 -1.33 -18.67 2.54
CA THR A 368 -0.25 -18.98 1.60
C THR A 368 -0.80 -19.69 0.37
N ASN A 369 -0.43 -19.23 -0.82
CA ASN A 369 -0.58 -20.00 -2.05
C ASN A 369 0.81 -20.44 -2.54
N SER A 370 1.02 -21.75 -2.59
CA SER A 370 2.18 -22.45 -3.15
C SER A 370 1.79 -23.23 -4.42
N GLY A 371 0.52 -23.19 -4.80
CA GLY A 371 -0.04 -23.84 -5.96
C GLY A 371 0.02 -23.00 -7.24
N ASN A 372 -0.43 -23.60 -8.35
CA ASN A 372 -0.56 -22.91 -9.64
C ASN A 372 -1.96 -22.34 -9.86
N GLY A 373 -2.91 -22.69 -8.99
CA GLY A 373 -4.28 -22.18 -9.02
C GLY A 373 -4.45 -20.79 -8.41
N THR A 374 -5.66 -20.26 -8.54
CA THR A 374 -6.05 -19.01 -7.86
C THR A 374 -6.71 -19.33 -6.52
N LEU A 375 -6.14 -18.82 -5.43
CA LEU A 375 -6.75 -18.83 -4.10
C LEU A 375 -7.57 -17.55 -3.89
N THR A 376 -8.89 -17.68 -3.81
CA THR A 376 -9.81 -16.55 -3.58
C THR A 376 -10.37 -16.59 -2.17
N ILE A 377 -10.09 -15.56 -1.37
CA ILE A 377 -10.73 -15.31 -0.08
C ILE A 377 -11.82 -14.25 -0.31
N GLY A 378 -13.08 -14.65 -0.15
CA GLY A 378 -14.24 -13.79 -0.31
C GLY A 378 -14.29 -12.71 0.76
N THR A 379 -14.24 -13.07 2.04
CA THR A 379 -14.18 -12.10 3.14
C THR A 379 -13.20 -12.55 4.21
N PHE A 380 -12.40 -11.62 4.72
CA PHE A 380 -11.53 -11.86 5.89
C PHE A 380 -12.01 -11.05 7.10
N SER A 381 -12.07 -11.66 8.27
CA SER A 381 -12.31 -10.92 9.52
C SER A 381 -11.50 -11.50 10.67
N ASP A 382 -10.99 -10.64 11.56
CA ASP A 382 -10.34 -11.08 12.78
C ASP A 382 -10.89 -10.35 14.03
N SER A 383 -10.66 -10.94 15.20
CA SER A 383 -11.14 -10.44 16.50
C SER A 383 -10.32 -9.27 17.03
N THR A 384 -10.85 -8.56 18.02
CA THR A 384 -10.14 -7.44 18.63
C THR A 384 -8.87 -7.85 19.38
N GLY A 385 -7.70 -7.32 19.00
CA GLY A 385 -6.41 -7.56 19.64
C GLY A 385 -5.22 -7.29 18.71
N ALA A 386 -3.98 -7.46 19.19
CA ALA A 386 -2.78 -7.27 18.36
C ALA A 386 -2.59 -8.46 17.41
N ASN A 387 -3.21 -8.43 16.23
CA ASN A 387 -3.10 -9.51 15.25
C ASN A 387 -1.96 -9.27 14.26
N THR A 388 -1.47 -10.33 13.63
CA THR A 388 -0.59 -10.25 12.47
C THR A 388 -1.20 -11.07 11.35
N LEU A 389 -1.47 -10.48 10.18
CA LEU A 389 -1.93 -11.19 9.00
C LEU A 389 -0.79 -11.26 7.99
N THR A 390 -0.41 -12.47 7.57
CA THR A 390 0.56 -12.67 6.48
C THR A 390 -0.13 -13.30 5.27
N VAL A 391 -0.07 -12.65 4.11
CA VAL A 391 -0.53 -13.21 2.83
C VAL A 391 0.71 -13.45 1.97
N SER A 392 0.90 -14.67 1.47
CA SER A 392 2.10 -15.02 0.70
C SER A 392 1.77 -15.86 -0.53
N ASN A 393 2.26 -15.44 -1.70
CA ASN A 393 2.24 -16.25 -2.90
C ASN A 393 3.66 -16.70 -3.25
N THR A 394 3.90 -18.00 -3.37
CA THR A 394 5.24 -18.58 -3.58
C THR A 394 5.36 -19.34 -4.89
N SER A 395 4.28 -19.42 -5.67
CA SER A 395 4.23 -20.14 -6.95
C SER A 395 3.43 -19.37 -8.00
N THR A 396 3.34 -19.89 -9.22
CA THR A 396 2.79 -19.18 -10.39
C THR A 396 1.29 -18.88 -10.32
N GLY A 397 0.59 -19.44 -9.34
CA GLY A 397 -0.80 -19.14 -9.04
C GLY A 397 -1.03 -17.72 -8.53
N SER A 398 -2.28 -17.40 -8.22
CA SER A 398 -2.69 -16.05 -7.79
C SER A 398 -3.42 -16.08 -6.45
N ILE A 399 -3.46 -14.95 -5.75
CA ILE A 399 -4.28 -14.77 -4.55
C ILE A 399 -5.20 -13.57 -4.76
N ALA A 400 -6.49 -13.73 -4.46
CA ALA A 400 -7.46 -12.64 -4.43
C ALA A 400 -8.10 -12.58 -3.04
N VAL A 401 -7.92 -11.48 -2.30
CA VAL A 401 -8.60 -11.22 -1.02
C VAL A 401 -9.62 -10.11 -1.24
N ASN A 402 -10.91 -10.45 -1.25
CA ASN A 402 -12.00 -9.60 -1.73
C ASN A 402 -12.76 -8.92 -0.57
N GLY A 403 -12.05 -8.16 0.25
CA GLY A 403 -12.65 -7.40 1.33
C GLY A 403 -12.46 -8.10 2.66
N GLY A 404 -12.37 -7.29 3.71
CA GLY A 404 -12.20 -7.82 5.04
C GLY A 404 -11.70 -6.81 6.02
N SER A 405 -12.14 -6.94 7.27
CA SER A 405 -11.69 -6.11 8.38
C SER A 405 -10.62 -6.88 9.14
N SER A 406 -9.38 -6.42 9.05
CA SER A 406 -8.31 -6.90 9.91
C SER A 406 -8.05 -5.88 11.01
N ASN A 407 -8.17 -6.34 12.25
CA ASN A 407 -7.66 -5.68 13.42
C ASN A 407 -6.20 -6.07 13.70
N ALA A 408 -5.43 -6.42 12.66
CA ALA A 408 -4.01 -6.67 12.78
C ALA A 408 -3.22 -5.38 12.98
N GLY A 409 -2.37 -5.38 14.01
CA GLY A 409 -1.32 -4.38 14.15
C GLY A 409 -0.26 -4.50 13.05
N THR A 410 -0.18 -5.66 12.37
CA THR A 410 0.71 -5.84 11.22
C THR A 410 0.05 -6.69 10.12
N VAL A 411 -0.01 -6.15 8.90
CA VAL A 411 -0.40 -6.88 7.69
C VAL A 411 0.83 -6.99 6.79
N ALA A 412 1.24 -8.20 6.42
CA ALA A 412 2.36 -8.44 5.54
C ALA A 412 1.88 -9.19 4.29
N ILE A 413 2.00 -8.59 3.12
CA ILE A 413 1.62 -9.20 1.84
C ILE A 413 2.88 -9.38 1.00
N SER A 414 3.15 -10.62 0.60
CA SER A 414 4.37 -11.00 -0.13
C SER A 414 4.05 -11.77 -1.40
N ASN A 415 4.47 -11.26 -2.55
CA ASN A 415 4.43 -11.98 -3.82
C ASN A 415 5.85 -12.42 -4.20
N GLY A 416 6.10 -13.71 -4.06
CA GLY A 416 7.36 -14.38 -4.37
C GLY A 416 7.44 -14.97 -5.78
N SER A 417 6.50 -14.60 -6.66
CA SER A 417 6.30 -15.27 -7.96
C SER A 417 5.80 -14.31 -9.04
N THR A 418 5.72 -14.79 -10.29
CA THR A 418 5.10 -14.09 -11.43
C THR A 418 3.57 -14.05 -11.37
N GLY A 419 2.98 -14.73 -10.40
CA GLY A 419 1.53 -14.70 -10.15
C GLY A 419 1.04 -13.32 -9.69
N THR A 420 -0.27 -13.18 -9.54
CA THR A 420 -0.88 -11.92 -9.09
C THR A 420 -1.41 -12.04 -7.67
N ILE A 421 -1.16 -11.05 -6.83
CA ILE A 421 -1.92 -10.86 -5.59
C ILE A 421 -2.77 -9.61 -5.75
N THR A 422 -4.08 -9.75 -5.55
CA THR A 422 -5.02 -8.62 -5.43
C THR A 422 -5.64 -8.67 -4.05
N ALA A 423 -5.62 -7.56 -3.32
CA ALA A 423 -6.19 -7.50 -1.98
C ALA A 423 -6.97 -6.20 -1.75
N THR A 424 -8.17 -6.32 -1.21
CA THR A 424 -8.95 -5.22 -0.64
C THR A 424 -9.10 -5.47 0.87
N LEU A 425 -8.59 -4.53 1.68
CA LEU A 425 -8.47 -4.70 3.14
C LEU A 425 -8.87 -3.43 3.89
N THR A 426 -9.52 -3.61 5.03
CA THR A 426 -9.76 -2.57 6.02
C THR A 426 -8.90 -2.85 7.25
N ALA A 427 -7.95 -1.97 7.57
CA ALA A 427 -7.10 -2.09 8.76
C ALA A 427 -7.66 -1.24 9.91
N THR A 428 -8.09 -1.88 11.00
CA THR A 428 -8.80 -1.21 12.12
C THR A 428 -7.98 -1.11 13.41
N ALA A 429 -6.76 -1.65 13.44
CA ALA A 429 -5.93 -1.70 14.65
C ALA A 429 -5.19 -0.39 14.89
N ALA A 430 -5.19 0.10 16.14
CA ALA A 430 -4.40 1.25 16.55
C ALA A 430 -2.92 1.11 16.14
N SER A 431 -2.42 2.03 15.30
CA SER A 431 -1.08 2.02 14.70
C SER A 431 -0.77 0.77 13.86
N ALA A 432 -1.61 0.49 12.86
CA ALA A 432 -1.38 -0.60 11.92
C ALA A 432 -0.13 -0.36 11.06
N VAL A 433 0.59 -1.45 10.79
CA VAL A 433 1.73 -1.49 9.86
C VAL A 433 1.37 -2.40 8.69
N VAL A 434 1.46 -1.90 7.46
CA VAL A 434 1.25 -2.69 6.24
C VAL A 434 2.59 -2.83 5.53
N ASN A 435 3.05 -4.05 5.27
CA ASN A 435 4.27 -4.34 4.53
C ASN A 435 3.93 -5.08 3.24
N LEU A 436 4.25 -4.48 2.10
CA LEU A 436 4.02 -5.01 0.77
C LEU A 436 5.37 -5.37 0.14
N THR A 437 5.56 -6.63 -0.22
CA THR A 437 6.81 -7.13 -0.81
C THR A 437 6.52 -7.87 -2.10
N ASN A 438 7.10 -7.44 -3.22
CA ASN A 438 7.02 -8.16 -4.50
C ASN A 438 8.43 -8.51 -4.97
N THR A 439 8.89 -9.75 -4.77
CA THR A 439 10.30 -10.10 -5.00
C THR A 439 10.61 -10.49 -6.45
N VAL A 440 9.61 -10.65 -7.32
CA VAL A 440 9.79 -11.17 -8.68
C VAL A 440 9.40 -10.15 -9.75
N VAL A 441 10.33 -9.90 -10.67
CA VAL A 441 10.09 -9.07 -11.86
C VAL A 441 9.00 -9.72 -12.73
N GLY A 442 7.93 -8.97 -13.04
CA GLY A 442 6.79 -9.44 -13.82
C GLY A 442 5.63 -10.01 -12.98
N GLY A 443 5.81 -10.21 -11.67
CA GLY A 443 4.69 -10.41 -10.74
C GLY A 443 3.96 -9.09 -10.47
N THR A 444 2.66 -9.17 -10.20
CA THR A 444 1.85 -7.98 -9.86
C THR A 444 1.30 -8.13 -8.45
N LEU A 445 1.56 -7.13 -7.60
CA LEU A 445 0.92 -6.99 -6.30
C LEU A 445 0.05 -5.73 -6.34
N THR A 446 -1.27 -5.91 -6.24
CA THR A 446 -2.23 -4.83 -6.22
C THR A 446 -2.98 -4.81 -4.89
N VAL A 447 -2.91 -3.67 -4.20
CA VAL A 447 -3.75 -3.42 -3.03
C VAL A 447 -4.69 -2.28 -3.39
N SER A 448 -5.99 -2.55 -3.29
CA SER A 448 -7.05 -1.59 -3.63
C SER A 448 -7.91 -1.32 -2.41
N ASP A 449 -8.44 -0.10 -2.30
CA ASP A 449 -9.38 0.28 -1.23
C ASP A 449 -8.85 -0.01 0.18
N LEU A 450 -7.56 0.27 0.44
CA LEU A 450 -7.02 0.18 1.79
C LEU A 450 -7.65 1.29 2.64
N THR A 451 -8.61 0.91 3.48
CA THR A 451 -9.27 1.84 4.40
C THR A 451 -8.68 1.67 5.80
N SER A 452 -8.20 2.75 6.41
CA SER A 452 -7.73 2.70 7.80
C SER A 452 -8.00 4.01 8.53
N SER A 453 -8.24 3.90 9.83
CA SER A 453 -8.31 5.05 10.74
C SER A 453 -7.11 5.13 11.69
N THR A 454 -6.12 4.25 11.47
CA THR A 454 -5.01 4.00 12.39
C THR A 454 -3.73 3.53 11.69
N LEU A 455 -3.58 3.65 10.37
CA LEU A 455 -2.41 3.19 9.61
C LEU A 455 -1.22 4.12 9.86
N ALA A 456 -0.21 3.62 10.57
CA ALA A 456 0.98 4.40 10.90
C ALA A 456 2.08 4.23 9.85
N THR A 457 2.23 3.04 9.25
CA THR A 457 3.36 2.75 8.37
C THR A 457 2.97 1.85 7.21
N LEU A 458 3.38 2.23 6.00
CA LEU A 458 3.33 1.44 4.78
C LEU A 458 4.75 1.15 4.30
N GLY A 459 5.19 -0.10 4.38
CA GLY A 459 6.46 -0.57 3.83
C GLY A 459 6.26 -1.16 2.43
N ILE A 460 7.14 -0.81 1.49
CA ILE A 460 7.18 -1.33 0.12
C ILE A 460 8.59 -1.89 -0.15
N ALA A 461 8.68 -3.09 -0.71
CA ALA A 461 9.95 -3.75 -0.95
C ALA A 461 9.94 -4.69 -2.16
N GLY A 462 11.13 -5.03 -2.66
CA GLY A 462 11.35 -6.08 -3.66
C GLY A 462 11.76 -5.58 -5.05
N ALA A 463 11.58 -6.42 -6.07
CA ALA A 463 12.00 -6.20 -7.45
C ALA A 463 10.85 -6.15 -8.46
N GLY A 464 9.62 -6.44 -8.04
CA GLY A 464 8.42 -6.33 -8.85
C GLY A 464 7.60 -5.08 -8.52
N VAL A 465 6.74 -4.67 -9.45
CA VAL A 465 5.87 -3.50 -9.28
C VAL A 465 4.81 -3.79 -8.22
N VAL A 466 4.65 -2.86 -7.29
CA VAL A 466 3.50 -2.80 -6.39
C VAL A 466 2.64 -1.64 -6.87
N THR A 467 1.39 -1.94 -7.20
CA THR A 467 0.41 -0.93 -7.59
C THR A 467 -0.58 -0.79 -6.46
N GLU A 468 -0.64 0.38 -5.87
CA GLU A 468 -1.62 0.67 -4.85
C GLU A 468 -2.58 1.74 -5.36
N THR A 469 -3.87 1.48 -5.18
CA THR A 469 -4.95 2.32 -5.70
C THR A 469 -5.97 2.61 -4.61
N ALA A 470 -6.25 3.89 -4.37
CA ALA A 470 -7.33 4.38 -3.50
C ALA A 470 -7.14 4.05 -2.00
N LEU A 471 -6.15 4.68 -1.36
CA LEU A 471 -6.07 4.72 0.09
C LEU A 471 -7.10 5.72 0.62
N THR A 472 -7.98 5.24 1.49
CA THR A 472 -8.89 6.11 2.25
C THR A 472 -8.45 6.07 3.71
N LEU A 473 -7.74 7.11 4.12
CA LEU A 473 -7.20 7.22 5.47
C LEU A 473 -8.03 8.25 6.25
N THR A 474 -8.07 8.10 7.57
CA THR A 474 -8.57 9.15 8.48
C THR A 474 -7.51 9.44 9.54
N ASP A 475 -6.25 9.29 9.17
CA ASP A 475 -5.11 9.25 10.08
C ASP A 475 -4.42 10.61 10.14
N ALA A 476 -3.97 11.00 11.33
CA ALA A 476 -3.20 12.23 11.46
C ALA A 476 -1.82 12.14 10.80
N SER A 477 -1.25 10.94 10.63
CA SER A 477 0.10 10.76 10.09
C SER A 477 0.29 9.42 9.39
N LEU A 478 1.02 9.42 8.26
CA LEU A 478 1.44 8.21 7.55
C LEU A 478 2.94 8.24 7.26
N THR A 479 3.64 7.12 7.47
CA THR A 479 5.01 6.91 6.98
C THR A 479 5.05 5.86 5.88
N VAL A 480 5.56 6.21 4.69
CA VAL A 480 5.80 5.29 3.57
C VAL A 480 7.30 5.01 3.48
N ASN A 481 7.70 3.75 3.63
CA ASN A 481 9.09 3.29 3.52
C ASN A 481 9.25 2.41 2.27
N ASP A 482 9.90 2.92 1.23
CA ASP A 482 10.21 2.16 0.02
C ASP A 482 11.68 1.72 0.01
N THR A 483 11.90 0.41 -0.14
CA THR A 483 13.22 -0.22 -0.29
C THR A 483 13.35 -1.03 -1.59
N SER A 484 12.35 -0.90 -2.47
CA SER A 484 12.28 -1.62 -3.73
C SER A 484 13.41 -1.22 -4.68
N SER A 485 13.73 -2.12 -5.60
CA SER A 485 14.78 -1.93 -6.62
C SER A 485 14.23 -1.43 -7.96
N VAL A 486 12.93 -1.13 -8.01
CA VAL A 486 12.18 -0.68 -9.20
C VAL A 486 11.31 0.52 -8.83
N SER A 487 10.93 1.36 -9.81
CA SER A 487 10.11 2.54 -9.52
C SER A 487 8.68 2.13 -9.18
N GLN A 488 8.14 2.74 -8.13
CA GLN A 488 6.82 2.43 -7.61
C GLN A 488 5.88 3.61 -7.83
N THR A 489 4.58 3.33 -7.90
CA THR A 489 3.55 4.36 -7.99
C THR A 489 2.44 4.07 -7.00
N LEU A 490 2.17 5.07 -6.16
CA LEU A 490 1.17 5.06 -5.12
C LEU A 490 0.06 6.02 -5.54
N VAL A 491 -1.12 5.48 -5.90
CA VAL A 491 -2.20 6.22 -6.57
C VAL A 491 -3.38 6.44 -5.64
N ALA A 492 -3.83 7.69 -5.55
CA ALA A 492 -5.01 8.19 -4.88
C ALA A 492 -4.96 8.05 -3.34
N PHE A 493 -4.81 9.20 -2.67
CA PHE A 493 -5.06 9.34 -1.24
C PHE A 493 -6.25 10.28 -1.09
N THR A 494 -7.25 9.88 -0.33
CA THR A 494 -8.21 10.83 0.20
C THR A 494 -8.23 10.66 1.70
N ASP A 495 -7.73 11.68 2.39
CA ASP A 495 -7.76 11.77 3.85
C ASP A 495 -8.16 13.20 4.16
N ASN A 496 -9.15 13.43 5.02
CA ASN A 496 -9.55 14.78 5.42
C ASN A 496 -8.94 15.16 6.79
N SER A 497 -7.91 14.47 7.24
CA SER A 497 -7.32 14.57 8.57
C SER A 497 -5.79 14.41 8.59
N LEU A 498 -5.14 14.26 7.43
CA LEU A 498 -3.71 13.99 7.34
C LEU A 498 -2.87 15.23 7.65
N THR A 499 -2.21 15.23 8.82
CA THR A 499 -1.35 16.36 9.22
C THR A 499 0.13 16.13 8.90
N SER A 500 0.54 14.89 8.67
CA SER A 500 1.93 14.53 8.37
C SER A 500 2.03 13.33 7.42
N LEU A 501 2.87 13.44 6.39
CA LEU A 501 3.21 12.38 5.46
C LEU A 501 4.73 12.27 5.36
N THR A 502 5.29 11.15 5.77
CA THR A 502 6.73 10.87 5.59
C THR A 502 6.92 9.91 4.41
N LEU A 503 7.73 10.30 3.43
CA LEU A 503 8.10 9.49 2.27
C LEU A 503 9.60 9.19 2.32
N ASN A 504 9.95 7.93 2.56
CA ASN A 504 11.32 7.47 2.69
C ASN A 504 11.67 6.51 1.56
N ASN A 505 12.44 6.96 0.57
CA ASN A 505 12.87 6.13 -0.57
C ASN A 505 14.35 5.73 -0.42
N THR A 506 14.58 4.50 0.02
CA THR A 506 15.91 3.90 0.29
C THR A 506 16.09 2.58 -0.46
N PRO A 507 16.17 2.64 -1.79
CA PRO A 507 16.17 1.45 -2.63
C PRO A 507 17.38 0.57 -2.35
N SER A 508 17.15 -0.73 -2.32
CA SER A 508 18.21 -1.74 -2.11
C SER A 508 19.27 -1.76 -3.23
N SER A 509 18.92 -1.27 -4.43
CA SER A 509 19.85 -1.06 -5.54
C SER A 509 19.26 -0.09 -6.58
N GLY A 510 20.12 0.57 -7.36
CA GLY A 510 19.71 1.51 -8.40
C GLY A 510 19.22 2.85 -7.86
N THR A 511 18.49 3.60 -8.71
CA THR A 511 17.90 4.90 -8.37
C THR A 511 16.42 4.97 -8.79
N PRO A 512 15.57 4.00 -8.38
CA PRO A 512 14.14 4.05 -8.67
C PRO A 512 13.45 5.24 -8.01
N THR A 513 12.38 5.71 -8.65
CA THR A 513 11.55 6.80 -8.13
C THR A 513 10.33 6.25 -7.42
N LEU A 514 10.04 6.76 -6.22
CA LEU A 514 8.74 6.59 -5.56
C LEU A 514 7.80 7.69 -6.07
N THR A 515 6.79 7.34 -6.85
CA THR A 515 5.80 8.30 -7.35
C THR A 515 4.56 8.29 -6.46
N VAL A 516 4.14 9.45 -5.95
CA VAL A 516 2.92 9.60 -5.15
C VAL A 516 1.95 10.49 -5.93
N ALA A 517 0.78 9.96 -6.29
CA ALA A 517 -0.16 10.61 -7.18
C ALA A 517 -1.56 10.76 -6.57
N GLY A 518 -2.22 11.90 -6.80
CA GLY A 518 -3.63 12.10 -6.48
C GLY A 518 -3.93 12.18 -4.98
N VAL A 519 -3.08 12.87 -4.22
CA VAL A 519 -3.33 13.15 -2.80
C VAL A 519 -4.37 14.26 -2.68
N THR A 520 -5.48 14.00 -2.01
CA THR A 520 -6.52 14.99 -1.70
C THR A 520 -6.71 15.07 -0.19
N ASP A 521 -6.51 16.26 0.39
CA ASP A 521 -6.74 16.50 1.82
C ASP A 521 -7.20 17.93 2.07
N SER A 522 -7.96 18.10 3.15
CA SER A 522 -8.47 19.39 3.61
C SER A 522 -7.70 20.00 4.78
N SER A 523 -6.72 19.28 5.32
CA SER A 523 -5.88 19.67 6.46
C SER A 523 -4.62 20.39 6.02
N SER A 524 -3.98 21.13 6.94
CA SER A 524 -2.61 21.58 6.75
C SER A 524 -1.64 20.40 6.87
N LEU A 525 -0.71 20.25 5.93
CA LEU A 525 0.13 19.06 5.77
C LEU A 525 1.62 19.36 5.99
N THR A 526 2.31 18.45 6.69
CA THR A 526 3.78 18.37 6.71
C THR A 526 4.23 17.16 5.90
N LEU A 527 4.96 17.38 4.80
CA LEU A 527 5.55 16.39 3.92
C LEU A 527 7.04 16.24 4.24
N ASP A 528 7.43 15.12 4.84
CA ASP A 528 8.83 14.78 5.12
C ASP A 528 9.39 13.83 4.07
N ILE A 529 10.34 14.28 3.26
CA ILE A 529 11.02 13.50 2.23
C ILE A 529 12.40 13.07 2.74
N GLN A 530 12.68 11.77 2.67
CA GLN A 530 13.90 11.17 3.18
C GLN A 530 14.44 10.09 2.23
N GLY A 531 15.71 9.71 2.44
CA GLY A 531 16.33 8.56 1.77
C GLY A 531 17.39 8.93 0.73
N SER A 532 17.65 7.99 -0.17
CA SER A 532 18.77 8.06 -1.13
C SER A 532 18.37 8.14 -2.59
N ALA A 533 17.06 8.12 -2.89
CA ALA A 533 16.55 8.16 -4.26
C ALA A 533 15.33 9.08 -4.38
N ALA A 534 15.00 9.44 -5.62
CA ALA A 534 14.02 10.46 -5.93
C ALA A 534 12.61 10.07 -5.47
N VAL A 535 11.87 11.06 -5.00
CA VAL A 535 10.41 11.00 -4.81
C VAL A 535 9.82 12.00 -5.79
N ALA A 536 8.77 11.57 -6.49
CA ALA A 536 8.04 12.41 -7.43
C ALA A 536 6.59 12.47 -7.01
N GLU A 537 6.12 13.65 -6.62
CA GLU A 537 4.72 13.86 -6.33
C GLU A 537 4.01 14.47 -7.54
N THR A 538 2.82 13.98 -7.82
CA THR A 538 1.98 14.48 -8.92
C THR A 538 0.55 14.70 -8.45
N ALA A 539 0.01 15.90 -8.68
CA ALA A 539 -1.39 16.26 -8.43
C ALA A 539 -1.82 16.16 -6.94
N LEU A 540 -1.19 16.98 -6.09
CA LEU A 540 -1.65 17.25 -4.73
C LEU A 540 -2.81 18.25 -4.77
N THR A 541 -4.00 17.86 -4.30
CA THR A 541 -5.16 18.75 -4.13
C THR A 541 -5.35 19.00 -2.64
N LEU A 542 -4.74 20.06 -2.15
CA LEU A 542 -4.88 20.46 -0.75
C LEU A 542 -6.00 21.51 -0.66
N THR A 543 -6.73 21.53 0.45
CA THR A 543 -7.60 22.67 0.81
C THR A 543 -7.26 23.24 2.19
N GLY A 544 -6.13 22.82 2.76
CA GLY A 544 -5.61 23.29 4.03
C GLY A 544 -4.93 24.65 3.90
N ALA A 545 -4.69 25.31 5.03
CA ALA A 545 -4.12 26.66 5.01
C ALA A 545 -2.58 26.66 4.84
N SER A 546 -1.90 25.53 5.07
CA SER A 546 -0.43 25.45 5.09
C SER A 546 0.11 24.11 4.59
N LEU A 547 1.21 24.17 3.83
CA LEU A 547 2.04 23.03 3.44
C LEU A 547 3.49 23.26 3.90
N ILE A 548 4.08 22.28 4.58
CA ILE A 548 5.50 22.27 4.97
C ILE A 548 6.16 21.09 4.26
N VAL A 549 7.24 21.32 3.53
CA VAL A 549 8.04 20.28 2.85
C VAL A 549 9.42 20.24 3.50
N ASN A 550 9.77 19.14 4.14
CA ASN A 550 11.08 18.90 4.72
C ASN A 550 11.83 17.85 3.90
N ASP A 551 12.83 18.28 3.12
CA ASP A 551 13.68 17.37 2.35
C ASP A 551 15.02 17.16 3.07
N THR A 552 15.25 15.92 3.52
CA THR A 552 16.52 15.47 4.10
C THR A 552 17.20 14.40 3.23
N SER A 553 16.63 14.13 2.07
CA SER A 553 17.11 13.12 1.14
C SER A 553 18.46 13.53 0.53
N SER A 554 19.16 12.55 -0.04
CA SER A 554 20.42 12.80 -0.77
C SER A 554 20.23 12.85 -2.29
N ALA A 555 18.98 12.81 -2.77
CA ALA A 555 18.62 12.87 -4.18
C ALA A 555 17.96 14.21 -4.51
N ALA A 556 18.03 14.64 -5.77
CA ALA A 556 17.29 15.81 -6.22
C ALA A 556 15.80 15.47 -6.32
N GLN A 557 14.97 16.36 -5.78
CA GLN A 557 13.53 16.15 -5.67
C GLN A 557 12.78 17.09 -6.61
N THR A 558 11.64 16.62 -7.13
CA THR A 558 10.76 17.46 -7.95
C THR A 558 9.32 17.25 -7.49
N LEU A 559 8.78 18.27 -6.84
CA LEU A 559 7.40 18.36 -6.39
C LEU A 559 6.58 19.03 -7.50
N VAL A 560 5.74 18.26 -8.21
CA VAL A 560 4.97 18.75 -9.37
C VAL A 560 3.48 18.86 -9.05
N ALA A 561 2.97 20.08 -9.21
CA ALA A 561 1.57 20.45 -9.23
C ALA A 561 0.80 20.20 -7.93
N PHE A 562 0.53 21.30 -7.22
CA PHE A 562 -0.60 21.37 -6.30
C PHE A 562 -1.56 22.49 -6.69
N THR A 563 -2.85 22.17 -6.66
CA THR A 563 -3.93 23.16 -6.75
C THR A 563 -4.58 23.21 -5.38
N ASP A 564 -4.48 24.37 -4.74
CA ASP A 564 -5.15 24.68 -3.48
C ASP A 564 -5.87 26.01 -3.70
N ASN A 565 -7.05 26.23 -3.13
CA ASN A 565 -7.71 27.55 -3.22
C ASN A 565 -7.61 28.33 -1.90
N SER A 566 -6.90 27.78 -0.90
CA SER A 566 -6.86 28.21 0.50
C SER A 566 -5.43 28.30 1.06
N LEU A 567 -4.38 28.08 0.26
CA LEU A 567 -3.01 27.95 0.77
C LEU A 567 -2.42 29.32 1.15
N THR A 568 -2.35 29.60 2.44
CA THR A 568 -1.79 30.87 2.93
C THR A 568 -0.29 30.80 3.23
N SER A 569 0.27 29.61 3.40
CA SER A 569 1.66 29.40 3.78
C SER A 569 2.27 28.15 3.13
N LEU A 570 3.41 28.30 2.47
CA LEU A 570 4.24 27.22 1.94
C LEU A 570 5.63 27.32 2.54
N THR A 571 6.07 26.29 3.25
CA THR A 571 7.43 26.22 3.80
C THR A 571 8.24 25.14 3.11
N LEU A 572 9.41 25.48 2.57
CA LEU A 572 10.32 24.60 1.87
C LEU A 572 11.65 24.53 2.64
N ASN A 573 11.90 23.41 3.30
CA ASN A 573 13.08 23.16 4.11
C ASN A 573 13.96 22.12 3.41
N ASN A 574 15.05 22.55 2.75
CA ASN A 574 15.97 21.64 2.05
C ASN A 574 17.28 21.48 2.85
N THR A 575 17.39 20.38 3.60
CA THR A 575 18.50 20.06 4.52
C THR A 575 19.05 18.65 4.25
N PRO A 576 19.62 18.42 3.05
CA PRO A 576 20.02 17.10 2.62
C PRO A 576 21.10 16.50 3.53
N SER A 577 20.95 15.22 3.86
CA SER A 577 21.89 14.49 4.71
C SER A 577 23.30 14.38 4.12
N SER A 578 23.43 14.48 2.80
CA SER A 578 24.71 14.56 2.09
C SER A 578 24.54 15.22 0.71
N GLY A 579 25.62 15.83 0.19
CA GLY A 579 25.59 16.51 -1.10
C GLY A 579 24.85 17.86 -1.05
N THR A 580 24.46 18.35 -2.23
CA THR A 580 23.67 19.58 -2.41
C THR A 580 22.55 19.38 -3.43
N PRO A 581 21.69 18.37 -3.28
CA PRO A 581 20.54 18.18 -4.16
C PRO A 581 19.60 19.38 -4.12
N THR A 582 18.99 19.67 -5.27
CA THR A 582 18.00 20.74 -5.41
C THR A 582 16.60 20.20 -5.14
N LEU A 583 15.82 20.93 -4.35
CA LEU A 583 14.37 20.74 -4.24
C LEU A 583 13.69 21.62 -5.30
N THR A 584 13.11 21.01 -6.32
CA THR A 584 12.37 21.75 -7.35
C THR A 584 10.88 21.73 -7.05
N VAL A 585 10.22 22.88 -7.00
CA VAL A 585 8.77 23.00 -6.84
C VAL A 585 8.17 23.59 -8.09
N ALA A 586 7.23 22.89 -8.73
CA ALA A 586 6.68 23.28 -10.02
C ALA A 586 5.14 23.29 -10.04
N GLY A 587 4.54 24.24 -10.75
CA GLY A 587 3.11 24.19 -11.11
C GLY A 587 2.15 24.42 -9.95
N VAL A 588 2.53 25.26 -8.99
CA VAL A 588 1.65 25.67 -7.88
C VAL A 588 0.56 26.58 -8.43
N THR A 589 -0.71 26.26 -8.17
CA THR A 589 -1.84 27.13 -8.50
C THR A 589 -2.66 27.40 -7.26
N ASP A 590 -2.83 28.67 -6.88
CA ASP A 590 -3.69 29.04 -5.76
C ASP A 590 -4.34 30.42 -5.92
N SER A 591 -5.50 30.60 -5.30
CA SER A 591 -6.27 31.85 -5.32
C SER A 591 -6.05 32.75 -4.10
N SER A 592 -5.33 32.28 -3.09
CA SER A 592 -5.03 33.02 -1.86
C SER A 592 -3.73 33.83 -1.95
N SER A 593 -3.59 34.81 -1.06
CA SER A 593 -2.30 35.43 -0.79
C SER A 593 -1.37 34.43 -0.09
N LEU A 594 -0.13 34.29 -0.58
CA LEU A 594 0.79 33.24 -0.14
C LEU A 594 2.02 33.80 0.57
N THR A 595 2.41 33.17 1.68
CA THR A 595 3.75 33.31 2.28
C THR A 595 4.60 32.09 1.93
N LEU A 596 5.68 32.28 1.17
CA LEU A 596 6.69 31.27 0.84
C LEU A 596 7.89 31.41 1.77
N ASN A 597 8.10 30.44 2.66
CA ASN A 597 9.27 30.38 3.53
C ASN A 597 10.28 29.37 2.96
N ILE A 598 11.50 29.82 2.66
CA ILE A 598 12.59 28.99 2.14
C ILE A 598 13.66 28.89 3.22
N GLN A 599 14.05 27.66 3.58
CA GLN A 599 15.04 27.42 4.64
C GLN A 599 15.96 26.26 4.28
N GLY A 600 17.09 26.15 4.99
CA GLY A 600 17.99 25.01 4.93
C GLY A 600 19.37 25.31 4.35
N THR A 601 20.02 24.27 3.84
CA THR A 601 21.44 24.29 3.44
C THR A 601 21.68 24.03 1.96
N ALA A 602 20.65 23.70 1.19
CA ALA A 602 20.75 23.43 -0.23
C ALA A 602 19.68 24.19 -1.04
N ALA A 603 19.93 24.33 -2.34
CA ALA A 603 19.12 25.17 -3.21
C ALA A 603 17.68 24.67 -3.35
N VAL A 604 16.76 25.60 -3.43
CA VAL A 604 15.37 25.38 -3.86
C VAL A 604 15.20 26.09 -5.20
N THR A 605 14.50 25.45 -6.13
CA THR A 605 14.19 26.03 -7.44
C THR A 605 12.70 25.96 -7.66
N GLU A 606 12.05 27.10 -7.67
CA GLU A 606 10.64 27.22 -7.95
C GLU A 606 10.45 27.54 -9.43
N THR A 607 9.51 26.85 -10.07
CA THR A 607 9.15 27.07 -11.47
C THR A 607 7.63 27.18 -11.61
N ALA A 608 7.14 28.26 -12.23
CA ALA A 608 5.72 28.43 -12.56
C ALA A 608 4.76 28.43 -11.35
N LEU A 609 4.90 29.42 -10.47
CA LEU A 609 3.89 29.75 -9.47
C LEU A 609 2.77 30.58 -10.15
N THR A 610 1.55 30.04 -10.19
CA THR A 610 0.36 30.72 -10.72
C THR A 610 -0.56 31.07 -9.57
N LEU A 611 -0.36 32.24 -8.99
CA LEU A 611 -1.28 32.76 -7.98
C LEU A 611 -2.45 33.48 -8.68
N THR A 612 -3.59 33.60 -8.02
CA THR A 612 -4.63 34.60 -8.33
C THR A 612 -4.97 35.42 -7.10
N GLY A 613 -4.16 35.31 -6.05
CA GLY A 613 -4.25 36.09 -4.82
C GLY A 613 -3.63 37.48 -4.97
N ALA A 614 -3.84 38.33 -3.97
CA ALA A 614 -3.41 39.72 -4.04
C ALA A 614 -1.91 39.91 -3.75
N SER A 615 -1.28 39.02 -2.97
CA SER A 615 0.08 39.23 -2.46
C SER A 615 0.90 37.95 -2.34
N LEU A 616 2.21 38.05 -2.60
CA LEU A 616 3.22 37.02 -2.34
C LEU A 616 4.31 37.57 -1.43
N THR A 617 4.60 36.90 -0.32
CA THR A 617 5.74 37.19 0.55
C THR A 617 6.72 36.03 0.48
N VAL A 618 7.99 36.29 0.15
CA VAL A 618 9.06 35.30 0.13
C VAL A 618 10.03 35.60 1.26
N ASN A 619 10.15 34.67 2.21
CA ASN A 619 11.08 34.75 3.32
C ASN A 619 12.19 33.71 3.14
N ASP A 620 13.40 34.15 2.85
CA ASP A 620 14.58 33.29 2.72
C ASP A 620 15.45 33.37 3.99
N THR A 621 15.59 32.24 4.69
CA THR A 621 16.51 32.06 5.82
C THR A 621 17.62 31.07 5.49
N SER A 622 17.70 30.61 4.24
CA SER A 622 18.60 29.55 3.82
C SER A 622 20.05 30.02 3.72
N THR A 623 20.97 29.07 3.69
CA THR A 623 22.41 29.33 3.53
C THR A 623 22.90 29.13 2.09
N ALA A 624 22.03 28.62 1.21
CA ALA A 624 22.29 28.40 -0.20
C ALA A 624 21.73 29.55 -1.05
N ALA A 625 22.31 29.78 -2.23
CA ALA A 625 21.78 30.79 -3.14
C ALA A 625 20.47 30.28 -3.77
N GLN A 626 19.43 31.10 -3.68
CA GLN A 626 18.08 30.76 -4.14
C GLN A 626 17.78 31.50 -5.45
N THR A 627 17.20 30.78 -6.41
CA THR A 627 16.74 31.36 -7.67
C THR A 627 15.29 30.99 -7.90
N LEU A 628 14.46 32.02 -7.90
CA LEU A 628 13.03 31.97 -8.02
C LEU A 628 12.66 32.33 -9.47
N VAL A 629 12.20 31.36 -10.27
CA VAL A 629 12.06 31.50 -11.74
C VAL A 629 10.60 31.48 -12.17
N ALA A 630 10.21 32.54 -12.90
CA ALA A 630 8.94 32.68 -13.61
C ALA A 630 7.69 32.76 -12.71
N PHE A 631 7.26 34.00 -12.47
CA PHE A 631 5.92 34.32 -11.99
C PHE A 631 5.15 34.94 -13.13
N THR A 632 4.05 34.34 -13.55
CA THR A 632 3.10 35.00 -14.44
C THR A 632 1.77 34.98 -13.73
N ASP A 633 1.47 36.06 -13.00
CA ASP A 633 0.23 36.23 -12.27
C ASP A 633 -0.35 37.62 -12.55
N ASN A 634 -1.46 37.66 -13.28
CA ASN A 634 -2.16 38.89 -13.65
C ASN A 634 -2.94 39.54 -12.47
N SER A 635 -2.95 38.92 -11.30
CA SER A 635 -3.66 39.35 -10.10
C SER A 635 -2.73 39.75 -8.94
N LEU A 636 -1.42 39.48 -9.05
CA LEU A 636 -0.44 39.83 -8.02
C LEU A 636 -0.30 41.35 -7.90
N THR A 637 -0.78 41.93 -6.79
CA THR A 637 -0.71 43.37 -6.50
C THR A 637 0.50 43.77 -5.66
N SER A 638 1.02 42.87 -4.83
CA SER A 638 2.22 43.12 -4.02
C SER A 638 3.15 41.90 -3.95
N LEU A 639 4.45 42.15 -4.03
CA LEU A 639 5.51 41.16 -3.85
C LEU A 639 6.46 41.65 -2.76
N THR A 640 6.70 40.83 -1.74
CA THR A 640 7.71 41.09 -0.70
C THR A 640 8.82 40.05 -0.82
N LEU A 641 10.08 40.48 -0.88
CA LEU A 641 11.28 39.66 -0.86
C LEU A 641 12.09 39.97 0.40
N ASP A 642 12.05 39.08 1.38
CA ASP A 642 12.81 39.17 2.63
C ASP A 642 13.93 38.13 2.63
N ASN A 643 15.19 38.57 2.65
CA ASN A 643 16.35 37.68 2.74
C ASN A 643 17.11 37.93 4.05
N THR A 644 17.00 36.99 4.98
CA THR A 644 17.76 36.93 6.24
C THR A 644 18.87 35.88 6.21
N GLY A 645 18.94 35.10 5.13
CA GLY A 645 19.95 34.08 4.86
C GLY A 645 21.35 34.64 4.61
N SER A 646 22.31 33.74 4.41
CA SER A 646 23.72 34.12 4.15
C SER A 646 24.07 34.26 2.66
N ALA A 647 23.20 33.79 1.78
CA ALA A 647 23.43 33.73 0.33
C ALA A 647 22.40 34.58 -0.44
N ALA A 648 22.56 34.65 -1.76
CA ALA A 648 21.74 35.52 -2.61
C ALA A 648 20.33 34.96 -2.86
N LEU A 649 19.32 35.83 -2.85
CA LEU A 649 17.96 35.55 -3.29
C LEU A 649 17.72 36.26 -4.63
N THR A 650 17.52 35.50 -5.71
CA THR A 650 17.27 36.08 -7.05
C THR A 650 15.89 35.70 -7.55
N ALA A 651 15.01 36.68 -7.74
CA ALA A 651 13.72 36.52 -8.40
C ALA A 651 13.79 37.00 -9.86
N SER A 652 13.54 36.10 -10.82
CA SER A 652 13.61 36.41 -12.25
C SER A 652 12.29 36.07 -12.96
N GLY A 653 11.95 36.88 -13.96
CA GLY A 653 10.75 36.67 -14.76
C GLY A 653 9.46 36.93 -13.97
N ILE A 654 9.45 37.96 -13.12
CA ILE A 654 8.23 38.42 -12.46
C ILE A 654 7.37 39.14 -13.49
N SER A 655 6.16 38.68 -13.74
CA SER A 655 5.21 39.33 -14.64
C SER A 655 3.81 39.34 -14.06
N SER A 656 3.21 40.53 -14.02
CA SER A 656 1.84 40.79 -13.57
C SER A 656 1.25 41.91 -14.41
N THR A 657 -0.08 41.98 -14.47
CA THR A 657 -0.81 43.12 -15.06
C THR A 657 -1.22 44.16 -14.02
N VAL A 658 -0.99 43.89 -12.73
CA VAL A 658 -1.51 44.70 -11.62
C VAL A 658 -0.51 44.93 -10.46
N LEU A 659 0.78 44.63 -10.64
CA LEU A 659 1.78 44.74 -9.57
C LEU A 659 2.00 46.20 -9.17
N ALA A 660 1.53 46.57 -7.99
CA ALA A 660 1.61 47.92 -7.46
C ALA A 660 2.82 48.12 -6.53
N THR A 661 3.23 47.09 -5.79
CA THR A 661 4.34 47.19 -4.84
C THR A 661 5.32 46.03 -4.91
N LEU A 662 6.62 46.35 -4.85
CA LEU A 662 7.73 45.44 -4.62
C LEU A 662 8.47 45.90 -3.36
N ASP A 663 8.33 45.15 -2.28
CA ASP A 663 9.01 45.41 -1.02
C ASP A 663 10.24 44.49 -0.89
N ILE A 664 11.39 45.07 -0.60
CA ILE A 664 12.67 44.39 -0.40
C ILE A 664 13.06 44.59 1.07
N GLY A 665 13.37 43.50 1.76
CA GLY A 665 13.63 43.49 3.19
C GLY A 665 14.68 42.47 3.63
N GLY A 666 14.89 42.42 4.94
CA GLY A 666 15.73 41.42 5.61
C GLY A 666 16.92 41.99 6.36
N VAL A 667 17.39 41.20 7.33
CA VAL A 667 18.58 41.46 8.17
C VAL A 667 19.65 40.44 7.80
N GLY A 668 20.31 40.64 6.66
CA GLY A 668 21.41 39.77 6.24
C GLY A 668 22.48 39.70 7.33
N THR A 669 22.77 38.50 7.83
CA THR A 669 23.83 38.27 8.83
C THR A 669 25.23 38.23 8.21
N SER A 670 25.33 38.24 6.88
CA SER A 670 26.56 38.04 6.12
C SER A 670 26.68 39.03 4.96
N ALA A 671 27.92 39.39 4.61
CA ALA A 671 28.27 40.39 3.58
C ALA A 671 27.90 40.03 2.11
N SER A 672 27.21 38.91 1.90
CA SER A 672 26.97 38.28 0.58
C SER A 672 25.49 38.09 0.25
N GLY A 673 24.56 38.45 1.14
CA GLY A 673 23.12 38.35 0.88
C GLY A 673 22.68 39.45 -0.07
N THR A 674 22.63 39.17 -1.36
CA THR A 674 22.12 40.10 -2.38
C THR A 674 20.69 39.72 -2.78
N ILE A 675 19.84 40.70 -3.04
CA ILE A 675 18.50 40.48 -3.60
C ILE A 675 18.50 40.95 -5.05
N GLY A 676 18.25 40.06 -6.01
CA GLY A 676 18.10 40.39 -7.42
C GLY A 676 16.65 40.23 -7.86
N ALA A 677 16.02 41.22 -8.49
CA ALA A 677 14.67 41.10 -9.03
C ALA A 677 14.61 41.55 -10.50
N THR A 678 14.00 40.76 -11.39
CA THR A 678 13.68 41.17 -12.77
C THR A 678 12.17 41.19 -12.99
N VAL A 679 11.61 42.37 -13.24
CA VAL A 679 10.16 42.62 -13.32
C VAL A 679 9.75 43.05 -14.73
N THR A 680 8.83 42.33 -15.37
CA THR A 680 8.18 42.69 -16.64
C THR A 680 6.69 42.91 -16.39
N ASP A 681 6.29 44.16 -16.21
CA ASP A 681 4.97 44.54 -15.70
C ASP A 681 4.12 45.24 -16.76
N THR A 682 2.96 44.67 -17.11
CA THR A 682 2.02 45.30 -18.06
C THR A 682 0.93 46.12 -17.38
N LEU A 683 1.14 46.55 -16.13
CA LEU A 683 0.27 47.47 -15.42
C LEU A 683 0.28 48.85 -16.09
N ALA A 684 -0.89 49.41 -16.37
CA ALA A 684 -1.06 50.81 -16.78
C ALA A 684 -1.21 51.73 -15.54
N GLY A 685 -0.21 51.73 -14.64
CA GLY A 685 -0.30 52.31 -13.30
C GLY A 685 1.07 52.66 -12.71
N THR A 686 1.15 52.77 -11.38
CA THR A 686 2.39 53.11 -10.66
C THR A 686 2.95 51.88 -9.95
N LEU A 687 4.22 51.54 -10.21
CA LEU A 687 4.99 50.55 -9.45
C LEU A 687 5.79 51.25 -8.36
N THR A 688 5.64 50.79 -7.11
CA THR A 688 6.43 51.26 -5.96
C THR A 688 7.44 50.20 -5.54
N ILE A 689 8.71 50.54 -5.50
CA ILE A 689 9.80 49.69 -5.00
C ILE A 689 10.25 50.26 -3.66
N ASN A 690 10.12 49.51 -2.58
CA ASN A 690 10.60 49.91 -1.26
C ASN A 690 11.76 49.00 -0.85
N ASP A 691 12.87 49.57 -0.36
CA ASP A 691 13.97 48.82 0.26
C ASP A 691 14.12 49.23 1.72
N THR A 692 14.07 48.23 2.59
CA THR A 692 14.15 48.35 4.05
C THR A 692 15.26 47.48 4.64
N GLN A 693 16.15 46.93 3.81
CA GLN A 693 17.17 45.98 4.24
C GLN A 693 18.12 46.59 5.30
N SER A 694 18.38 45.83 6.36
CA SER A 694 19.22 46.28 7.49
C SER A 694 20.49 45.41 7.57
N ALA A 695 21.26 45.39 6.48
CA ALA A 695 22.52 44.65 6.38
C ALA A 695 23.70 45.60 6.10
N THR A 696 24.87 45.28 6.67
CA THR A 696 26.11 46.06 6.53
C THR A 696 26.85 45.77 5.21
N ALA A 697 26.47 44.72 4.48
CA ALA A 697 26.99 44.37 3.16
C ALA A 697 26.03 43.40 2.44
N GLY A 698 25.40 43.88 1.37
CA GLY A 698 24.45 43.19 0.53
C GLY A 698 23.77 44.25 -0.31
N ALA A 699 23.90 44.20 -1.64
CA ALA A 699 23.22 45.15 -2.52
C ALA A 699 21.93 44.51 -3.04
N ALA A 700 20.85 45.28 -3.07
CA ALA A 700 19.66 44.93 -3.83
C ALA A 700 19.84 45.42 -5.27
N THR A 701 19.41 44.64 -6.25
CA THR A 701 19.38 45.07 -7.66
C THR A 701 18.05 44.72 -8.28
N VAL A 702 17.34 45.72 -8.80
CA VAL A 702 16.11 45.55 -9.55
C VAL A 702 16.37 45.84 -11.02
N ALA A 703 15.77 45.06 -11.92
CA ALA A 703 15.78 45.25 -13.36
C ALA A 703 14.33 45.35 -13.85
N LEU A 704 14.01 46.38 -14.62
CA LEU A 704 12.71 46.50 -15.28
C LEU A 704 12.82 45.98 -16.72
N GLY A 705 11.94 45.06 -17.09
CA GLY A 705 11.87 44.43 -18.40
C GLY A 705 11.46 45.41 -19.50
N THR A 706 11.89 45.14 -20.73
CA THR A 706 11.70 46.00 -21.91
C THR A 706 10.27 46.04 -22.47
N SER A 707 9.36 45.22 -21.93
CA SER A 707 7.95 45.11 -22.35
C SER A 707 6.97 45.61 -21.29
N SER A 708 7.46 46.34 -20.28
CA SER A 708 6.59 46.93 -19.27
C SER A 708 5.72 48.05 -19.85
N THR A 709 4.58 48.35 -19.22
CA THR A 709 3.71 49.49 -19.57
C THR A 709 3.44 50.43 -18.40
N ILE A 710 4.33 50.44 -17.41
CA ILE A 710 4.15 51.23 -16.20
C ILE A 710 4.15 52.72 -16.54
N THR A 711 3.20 53.45 -15.98
CA THR A 711 3.06 54.91 -16.21
C THR A 711 3.77 55.73 -15.14
N GLY A 712 3.99 55.14 -13.95
CA GLY A 712 4.68 55.75 -12.82
C GLY A 712 5.64 54.76 -12.14
N LEU A 713 6.76 55.27 -11.66
CA LEU A 713 7.74 54.52 -10.88
C LEU A 713 8.07 55.28 -9.60
N THR A 714 7.91 54.66 -8.44
CA THR A 714 8.39 55.21 -7.16
C THR A 714 9.42 54.26 -6.59
N VAL A 715 10.61 54.74 -6.23
CA VAL A 715 11.66 53.95 -5.57
C VAL A 715 12.01 54.64 -4.27
N ALA A 716 11.80 53.95 -3.15
CA ALA A 716 12.10 54.42 -1.82
C ALA A 716 13.12 53.49 -1.15
N ASP A 717 14.34 53.98 -0.94
CA ASP A 717 15.38 53.30 -0.20
C ASP A 717 15.46 53.88 1.22
N SER A 718 15.21 53.04 2.21
CA SER A 718 15.37 53.36 3.64
C SER A 718 16.40 52.45 4.31
N SER A 719 17.10 51.67 3.50
CA SER A 719 17.97 50.57 3.90
C SER A 719 19.36 51.05 4.31
N SER A 720 20.12 50.18 4.96
CA SER A 720 21.57 50.41 5.13
C SER A 720 22.40 49.88 3.96
N ALA A 721 21.76 49.23 3.00
CA ALA A 721 22.31 48.52 1.86
C ALA A 721 22.23 49.38 0.58
N ASP A 722 23.05 49.07 -0.42
CA ASP A 722 22.95 49.77 -1.70
C ASP A 722 21.76 49.21 -2.51
N LEU A 723 20.91 50.08 -3.06
CA LEU A 723 19.85 49.71 -3.99
C LEU A 723 20.22 50.14 -5.42
N GLY A 724 20.43 49.17 -6.30
CA GLY A 724 20.65 49.38 -7.73
C GLY A 724 19.38 49.19 -8.55
N LEU A 725 19.01 50.15 -9.39
CA LEU A 725 18.08 49.94 -10.50
C LEU A 725 18.87 49.84 -11.80
N SER A 726 18.91 48.63 -12.35
CA SER A 726 19.50 48.35 -13.66
C SER A 726 18.55 48.74 -14.80
N ALA A 727 19.12 49.02 -15.99
CA ALA A 727 18.47 49.54 -17.19
C ALA A 727 16.93 49.41 -17.25
N ALA A 728 16.23 50.50 -16.96
CA ALA A 728 14.78 50.58 -17.06
C ALA A 728 14.41 51.16 -18.42
N THR A 729 13.88 50.32 -19.33
CA THR A 729 13.41 50.75 -20.64
C THR A 729 11.90 50.54 -20.74
N ASP A 730 11.12 51.61 -20.57
CA ASP A 730 9.67 51.56 -20.73
C ASP A 730 9.19 52.82 -21.47
N ALA A 731 8.58 52.63 -22.64
CA ALA A 731 8.08 53.72 -23.46
C ALA A 731 6.87 54.45 -22.83
N SER A 732 6.19 53.82 -21.88
CA SER A 732 4.93 54.27 -21.24
C SER A 732 5.17 55.07 -19.96
N LEU A 733 6.39 55.01 -19.40
CA LEU A 733 6.72 55.67 -18.14
C LEU A 733 6.66 57.19 -18.29
N THR A 734 5.77 57.84 -17.53
CA THR A 734 5.56 59.30 -17.54
C THR A 734 6.10 59.99 -16.29
N THR A 735 6.12 59.31 -15.14
CA THR A 735 6.56 59.87 -13.87
C THR A 735 7.53 58.93 -13.15
N ALA A 736 8.59 59.48 -12.56
CA ALA A 736 9.51 58.73 -11.71
C ALA A 736 9.82 59.51 -10.42
N ILE A 737 9.78 58.84 -9.26
CA ILE A 737 10.14 59.41 -7.96
C ILE A 737 11.21 58.49 -7.36
N PHE A 738 12.35 59.07 -7.00
CA PHE A 738 13.45 58.42 -6.32
C PHE A 738 13.63 59.07 -4.94
N GLY A 739 13.73 58.27 -3.90
CA GLY A 739 13.91 58.75 -2.55
C GLY A 739 14.77 57.84 -1.71
N ASN A 740 15.88 58.36 -1.18
CA ASN A 740 16.77 57.64 -0.29
C ASN A 740 16.81 58.34 1.06
N THR A 741 16.39 57.64 2.11
CA THR A 741 16.47 58.07 3.52
C THR A 741 17.47 57.22 4.31
N GLY A 742 17.98 56.15 3.70
CA GLY A 742 18.92 55.20 4.27
C GLY A 742 20.38 55.67 4.24
N THR A 743 21.28 54.78 4.68
CA THR A 743 22.73 55.03 4.65
C THR A 743 23.42 54.43 3.44
N GLY A 744 22.76 53.53 2.71
CA GLY A 744 23.26 53.00 1.45
C GLY A 744 23.06 53.96 0.29
N THR A 745 23.46 53.53 -0.90
CA THR A 745 23.41 54.32 -2.13
C THR A 745 22.29 53.81 -3.05
N LEU A 746 21.38 54.69 -3.44
CA LEU A 746 20.41 54.41 -4.50
C LEU A 746 21.03 54.77 -5.86
N THR A 747 21.25 53.77 -6.72
CA THR A 747 21.85 53.97 -8.05
C THR A 747 20.92 53.49 -9.17
N VAL A 748 20.42 54.41 -9.99
CA VAL A 748 19.66 54.13 -11.22
C VAL A 748 20.59 54.28 -12.42
N SER A 749 21.05 53.14 -12.95
CA SER A 749 22.15 53.09 -13.93
C SER A 749 21.82 53.60 -15.33
N THR A 750 20.60 53.36 -15.83
CA THR A 750 20.08 53.89 -17.10
C THR A 750 18.55 53.84 -17.12
N LEU A 751 17.91 54.99 -17.32
CA LEU A 751 16.45 55.12 -17.50
C LEU A 751 16.17 55.61 -18.91
N THR A 752 15.47 54.81 -19.70
CA THR A 752 15.16 55.07 -21.12
C THR A 752 13.64 55.03 -21.30
N ALA A 753 13.00 56.19 -21.30
CA ALA A 753 11.55 56.32 -21.35
C ALA A 753 11.11 57.54 -22.18
N ALA A 754 10.66 57.30 -23.42
CA ALA A 754 10.30 58.38 -24.35
C ALA A 754 9.15 59.27 -23.86
N ALA A 755 8.25 58.76 -23.01
CA ALA A 755 7.13 59.51 -22.44
C ALA A 755 7.45 60.18 -21.09
N LEU A 756 8.67 60.02 -20.54
CA LEU A 756 9.02 60.46 -19.19
C LEU A 756 8.97 61.99 -19.09
N ALA A 757 7.98 62.48 -18.34
CA ALA A 757 7.64 63.90 -18.22
C ALA A 757 8.06 64.48 -16.86
N THR A 758 8.07 63.69 -15.77
CA THR A 758 8.51 64.20 -14.46
C THR A 758 9.44 63.23 -13.76
N VAL A 759 10.53 63.75 -13.19
CA VAL A 759 11.43 63.03 -12.30
C VAL A 759 11.55 63.82 -11.00
N SER A 760 11.35 63.16 -9.85
CA SER A 760 11.53 63.76 -8.54
C SER A 760 12.59 62.98 -7.77
N MET A 761 13.53 63.68 -7.14
CA MET A 761 14.52 63.14 -6.21
C MET A 761 14.28 63.73 -4.82
N THR A 762 14.33 62.89 -3.79
CA THR A 762 13.88 63.23 -2.43
C THR A 762 14.75 62.54 -1.37
N GLY A 763 14.73 63.03 -0.13
CA GLY A 763 15.39 62.33 0.99
C GLY A 763 16.71 62.94 1.48
N THR A 764 17.52 62.11 2.11
CA THR A 764 18.74 62.48 2.86
C THR A 764 19.96 61.60 2.55
N GLY A 765 19.77 60.46 1.88
CA GLY A 765 20.81 59.50 1.50
C GLY A 765 21.42 59.79 0.13
N ALA A 766 22.49 59.07 -0.24
CA ALA A 766 23.17 59.25 -1.51
C ALA A 766 22.34 58.68 -2.67
N GLU A 767 22.18 59.44 -3.76
CA GLU A 767 21.37 59.03 -4.92
C GLU A 767 22.10 59.33 -6.23
N SER A 768 22.11 58.39 -7.16
CA SER A 768 22.62 58.58 -8.51
C SER A 768 21.59 58.12 -9.53
N VAL A 769 21.23 58.96 -10.50
CA VAL A 769 20.25 58.64 -11.55
C VAL A 769 20.78 59.01 -12.93
N SER A 770 20.85 58.04 -13.84
CA SER A 770 21.17 58.27 -15.25
C SER A 770 19.96 58.08 -16.15
N ILE A 771 19.65 59.05 -17.00
CA ILE A 771 18.50 59.08 -17.92
C ILE A 771 19.03 59.27 -19.35
N THR A 772 18.71 58.37 -20.28
CA THR A 772 19.33 58.36 -21.62
C THR A 772 18.36 58.72 -22.74
N ASN A 773 17.05 58.58 -22.53
CA ASN A 773 16.00 58.95 -23.49
C ASN A 773 14.73 59.35 -22.73
N GLY A 774 14.18 60.53 -23.02
CA GLY A 774 13.16 61.19 -22.20
C GLY A 774 12.20 62.02 -23.05
N SER A 775 11.07 62.46 -22.50
CA SER A 775 10.13 63.36 -23.21
C SER A 775 10.82 64.66 -23.63
N SER A 776 10.28 65.30 -24.66
CA SER A 776 10.74 66.62 -25.16
C SER A 776 10.51 67.75 -24.14
N ALA A 777 9.79 67.49 -23.05
CA ALA A 777 9.47 68.44 -21.98
C ALA A 777 9.48 67.74 -20.61
N MET A 778 10.64 67.22 -20.20
CA MET A 778 10.83 66.59 -18.88
C MET A 778 11.12 67.64 -17.80
N ALA A 779 10.37 67.61 -16.70
CA ALA A 779 10.63 68.39 -15.49
C ALA A 779 11.35 67.53 -14.44
N ILE A 780 12.47 68.03 -13.92
CA ILE A 780 13.23 67.37 -12.84
C ILE A 780 13.14 68.23 -11.58
N THR A 781 12.71 67.65 -10.47
CA THR A 781 12.70 68.29 -9.15
C THR A 781 13.64 67.53 -8.23
N ASP A 782 14.68 68.20 -7.72
CA ASP A 782 15.57 67.64 -6.69
C ASP A 782 15.33 68.35 -5.35
N SER A 783 14.85 67.59 -4.37
CA SER A 783 14.67 68.01 -2.98
C SER A 783 15.51 67.18 -2.01
N ASN A 784 16.42 66.33 -2.52
CA ASN A 784 17.33 65.57 -1.69
C ASN A 784 18.38 66.51 -1.06
N THR A 785 18.58 66.34 0.24
CA THR A 785 19.50 67.19 1.03
C THR A 785 20.95 66.67 1.05
N ASN A 786 21.23 65.49 0.47
CA ASN A 786 22.56 64.90 0.42
C ASN A 786 23.45 65.59 -0.64
N THR A 787 24.74 65.72 -0.34
CA THR A 787 25.73 66.33 -1.26
C THR A 787 26.25 65.38 -2.33
N SER A 788 26.01 64.08 -2.18
CA SER A 788 26.46 63.03 -3.11
C SER A 788 25.40 62.65 -4.14
N THR A 789 24.42 63.52 -4.36
CA THR A 789 23.37 63.35 -5.36
C THR A 789 23.90 63.68 -6.76
N ALA A 790 23.73 62.75 -7.70
CA ALA A 790 24.20 62.91 -9.08
C ALA A 790 23.12 62.53 -10.10
N ILE A 791 22.84 63.44 -11.04
CA ILE A 791 21.97 63.16 -12.19
C ILE A 791 22.81 63.22 -13.45
N THR A 792 22.71 62.19 -14.31
CA THR A 792 23.35 62.13 -15.63
C THR A 792 22.29 62.07 -16.72
N LEU A 793 22.22 63.06 -17.59
CA LEU A 793 21.29 63.08 -18.73
C LEU A 793 22.02 62.75 -20.04
N GLY A 794 21.37 61.99 -20.93
CA GLY A 794 21.82 61.64 -22.28
C GLY A 794 21.36 62.65 -23.34
N THR A 795 21.21 62.20 -24.59
CA THR A 795 20.83 63.05 -25.72
C THR A 795 19.34 63.38 -25.73
N HIS A 796 18.96 64.63 -25.47
CA HIS A 796 17.57 65.10 -25.48
C HIS A 796 17.34 66.27 -26.46
N THR A 797 16.14 66.38 -27.03
CA THR A 797 15.79 67.36 -28.06
C THR A 797 15.34 68.73 -27.52
N SER A 798 14.89 68.79 -26.26
CA SER A 798 14.41 70.00 -25.56
C SER A 798 14.22 69.68 -24.06
N PHE A 799 14.55 70.62 -23.16
CA PHE A 799 14.46 70.43 -21.69
C PHE A 799 13.95 71.71 -21.02
N VAL A 800 12.92 71.60 -20.17
CA VAL A 800 12.42 72.69 -19.32
C VAL A 800 12.80 72.34 -17.88
N ASP A 801 13.90 72.92 -17.43
CA ASP A 801 14.42 72.69 -16.10
C ASP A 801 13.68 73.55 -15.06
N THR A 802 13.36 72.98 -13.90
CA THR A 802 13.05 73.73 -12.68
C THR A 802 13.74 73.03 -11.51
N VAL A 803 15.07 72.95 -11.53
CA VAL A 803 15.87 72.58 -10.37
C VAL A 803 15.62 73.61 -9.25
N ASN A 804 14.78 73.23 -8.30
CA ASN A 804 14.60 73.93 -7.03
C ASN A 804 15.45 73.24 -5.95
N SER A 805 16.73 73.01 -6.21
CA SER A 805 17.64 72.51 -5.16
C SER A 805 18.03 73.67 -4.25
N SER A 806 17.95 73.44 -2.94
CA SER A 806 18.44 74.37 -1.92
C SER A 806 19.86 74.02 -1.43
N THR A 807 20.47 72.97 -2.01
CA THR A 807 21.70 72.33 -1.56
C THR A 807 22.62 71.96 -2.73
N THR A 808 23.93 71.89 -2.46
CA THR A 808 25.06 71.79 -3.41
C THR A 808 25.19 70.40 -4.08
N SER A 809 24.15 69.91 -4.76
CA SER A 809 24.16 68.65 -5.53
C SER A 809 25.06 68.77 -6.79
N ALA A 810 25.77 67.70 -7.16
CA ALA A 810 26.58 67.67 -8.38
C ALA A 810 25.72 67.30 -9.59
N PHE A 811 25.44 68.25 -10.49
CA PHE A 811 24.61 68.05 -11.67
C PHE A 811 25.48 67.97 -12.93
N SER A 812 25.47 66.82 -13.63
CA SER A 812 26.33 66.54 -14.78
C SER A 812 25.48 66.19 -16.01
N VAL A 813 25.56 66.98 -17.08
CA VAL A 813 24.84 66.70 -18.34
C VAL A 813 25.84 66.44 -19.45
N THR A 814 25.73 65.30 -20.11
CA THR A 814 26.63 64.87 -21.18
C THR A 814 25.83 64.54 -22.44
N GLY A 815 26.06 65.27 -23.53
CA GLY A 815 25.47 64.98 -24.84
C GLY A 815 24.27 65.84 -25.24
N PHE A 816 24.31 67.15 -25.00
CA PHE A 816 23.26 68.06 -25.48
C PHE A 816 23.28 68.16 -27.02
N GLY A 817 22.31 67.57 -27.72
CA GLY A 817 22.19 67.59 -29.18
C GLY A 817 20.92 68.30 -29.63
N ILE A 818 21.03 69.54 -30.09
CA ILE A 818 19.89 70.30 -30.63
C ILE A 818 19.57 69.79 -32.03
N ALA A 819 18.52 68.99 -32.17
CA ALA A 819 18.00 68.58 -33.47
C ALA A 819 16.89 69.56 -33.93
N GLY A 820 17.28 70.58 -34.69
CA GLY A 820 16.44 71.32 -35.64
C GLY A 820 15.02 71.69 -35.20
N GLY A 821 14.89 72.72 -34.38
CA GLY A 821 13.64 73.42 -34.09
C GLY A 821 13.88 74.55 -33.08
N ASP A 822 13.21 75.70 -33.23
CA ASP A 822 13.32 76.83 -32.30
C ASP A 822 12.97 76.37 -30.87
N VAL A 823 13.97 76.25 -29.99
CA VAL A 823 13.77 75.97 -28.57
C VAL A 823 13.75 77.30 -27.82
N ALA A 824 12.57 77.78 -27.48
CA ALA A 824 12.40 78.90 -26.57
C ALA A 824 12.47 78.39 -25.12
N GLY A 825 13.53 78.78 -24.39
CA GLY A 825 13.56 78.75 -22.91
C GLY A 825 14.07 77.45 -22.29
N VAL A 826 15.40 77.34 -22.16
CA VAL A 826 16.04 76.50 -21.13
C VAL A 826 16.38 77.43 -19.97
N SER A 827 15.86 77.17 -18.76
CA SER A 827 16.13 77.97 -17.55
C SER A 827 16.70 77.08 -16.45
N ILE A 828 18.02 76.98 -16.35
CA ILE A 828 18.69 76.21 -15.30
C ILE A 828 18.97 77.14 -14.12
N SER A 829 18.51 76.81 -12.91
CA SER A 829 18.57 77.70 -11.73
C SER A 829 19.77 77.43 -10.82
N HIS A 830 20.33 76.21 -10.81
CA HIS A 830 21.49 75.83 -10.01
C HIS A 830 22.30 74.72 -10.70
N VAL A 831 23.57 74.98 -11.05
CA VAL A 831 24.49 73.98 -11.63
C VAL A 831 25.80 73.98 -10.87
N ILE A 832 26.21 72.81 -10.38
CA ILE A 832 27.60 72.52 -9.98
C ILE A 832 28.01 71.27 -10.79
N GLY A 833 28.72 71.46 -11.91
CA GLY A 833 29.18 70.36 -12.77
C GLY A 833 29.65 70.77 -14.18
N THR A 834 29.95 69.77 -15.01
CA THR A 834 30.43 69.92 -16.38
C THR A 834 29.28 69.78 -17.39
N LEU A 835 29.17 70.72 -18.34
CA LEU A 835 28.26 70.64 -19.48
C LEU A 835 29.08 70.26 -20.72
N ASP A 836 28.80 69.11 -21.35
CA ASP A 836 29.53 68.63 -22.54
C ASP A 836 28.59 68.37 -23.73
N ASN A 837 28.94 68.90 -24.92
CA ASN A 837 28.21 68.70 -26.18
C ASN A 837 29.08 67.86 -27.13
N ALA A 838 29.02 66.54 -26.96
CA ALA A 838 29.74 65.58 -27.79
C ALA A 838 29.06 65.29 -29.15
N GLY A 839 27.89 65.91 -29.44
CA GLY A 839 27.01 65.54 -30.56
C GLY A 839 27.31 66.19 -31.91
N GLY A 840 28.30 67.08 -32.01
CA GLY A 840 28.80 67.62 -33.29
C GLY A 840 27.77 68.40 -34.16
N THR A 841 26.58 68.71 -33.65
CA THR A 841 25.53 69.42 -34.39
C THR A 841 25.48 70.88 -33.94
N ALA A 842 25.43 71.82 -34.90
CA ALA A 842 25.55 73.25 -34.63
C ALA A 842 24.37 73.81 -33.82
N VAL A 843 24.66 74.54 -32.74
CA VAL A 843 23.69 75.33 -31.96
C VAL A 843 23.37 76.60 -32.76
N THR A 844 22.15 76.73 -33.28
CA THR A 844 21.82 77.81 -34.23
C THR A 844 21.27 79.10 -33.61
N SER A 845 20.84 79.12 -32.33
CA SER A 845 20.71 80.33 -31.48
C SER A 845 20.10 80.00 -30.11
N GLY A 846 20.48 80.75 -29.07
CA GLY A 846 19.68 80.91 -27.84
C GLY A 846 19.78 79.79 -26.81
N VAL A 847 20.85 79.80 -26.00
CA VAL A 847 20.91 79.05 -24.73
C VAL A 847 21.08 80.08 -23.61
N ALA A 848 20.10 80.21 -22.72
CA ALA A 848 20.20 81.06 -21.53
C ALA A 848 20.58 80.18 -20.33
N VAL A 849 21.77 80.38 -19.76
CA VAL A 849 22.20 79.68 -18.53
C VAL A 849 22.22 80.71 -17.41
N SER A 850 21.41 80.52 -16.36
CA SER A 850 21.43 81.36 -15.15
C SER A 850 22.29 80.70 -14.09
N LEU A 851 23.55 81.15 -13.93
CA LEU A 851 24.45 80.58 -12.92
C LEU A 851 24.33 81.30 -11.57
N ALA A 852 24.02 80.53 -10.52
CA ALA A 852 24.17 80.94 -9.13
C ALA A 852 25.30 80.12 -8.45
N SER A 853 26.51 80.71 -8.38
CA SER A 853 27.70 80.25 -7.61
C SER A 853 28.54 79.10 -8.23
N TYR A 854 29.87 79.28 -8.33
CA TYR A 854 30.77 78.63 -9.31
C TYR A 854 31.62 77.44 -8.81
N THR A 855 31.75 76.40 -9.66
CA THR A 855 32.98 75.98 -10.40
C THR A 855 32.54 75.11 -11.59
N SER A 856 32.95 75.42 -12.83
CA SER A 856 32.64 74.58 -14.01
C SER A 856 33.86 74.42 -14.92
N THR A 857 33.97 73.25 -15.56
CA THR A 857 34.90 72.98 -16.66
C THR A 857 34.04 72.60 -17.86
N VAL A 858 34.19 73.29 -18.99
CA VAL A 858 33.43 73.01 -20.21
C VAL A 858 34.23 72.04 -21.08
N GLY A 859 33.66 70.88 -21.36
CA GLY A 859 34.25 69.84 -22.23
C GLY A 859 34.19 70.19 -23.72
N ALA A 860 34.97 69.47 -24.52
CA ALA A 860 35.39 69.87 -25.86
C ALA A 860 34.25 70.01 -26.89
N THR A 861 33.99 71.24 -27.35
CA THR A 861 33.12 71.52 -28.50
C THR A 861 33.93 71.81 -29.76
N THR A 862 33.65 71.08 -30.84
CA THR A 862 34.15 71.45 -32.18
C THR A 862 33.16 72.45 -32.79
N LEU A 863 33.45 73.75 -32.70
CA LEU A 863 32.63 74.82 -33.27
C LEU A 863 32.86 74.89 -34.79
N ALA A 864 31.82 74.67 -35.60
CA ALA A 864 31.89 74.82 -37.05
C ALA A 864 31.87 76.30 -37.49
N ALA A 865 32.38 76.56 -38.70
CA ALA A 865 32.92 77.82 -39.20
C ALA A 865 31.94 78.99 -39.48
N THR A 866 31.03 79.31 -38.57
CA THR A 866 30.24 80.57 -38.59
C THR A 866 30.23 81.22 -37.20
N THR A 867 30.12 82.55 -37.15
CA THR A 867 30.19 83.36 -35.93
C THR A 867 29.20 82.88 -34.87
N ASN A 868 29.70 82.32 -33.76
CA ASN A 868 28.87 81.79 -32.68
C ASN A 868 28.82 82.82 -31.53
N VAL A 869 27.60 83.14 -31.07
CA VAL A 869 27.35 83.99 -29.88
C VAL A 869 26.94 83.08 -28.73
N VAL A 870 27.69 83.12 -27.62
CA VAL A 870 27.35 82.42 -26.37
C VAL A 870 26.82 83.44 -25.37
N GLU A 871 25.60 83.28 -24.89
CA GLU A 871 24.96 84.18 -23.93
C GLU A 871 24.94 83.55 -22.53
N ILE A 872 25.45 84.26 -21.53
CA ILE A 872 25.57 83.81 -20.14
C ILE A 872 24.85 84.83 -19.25
N THR A 873 23.97 84.38 -18.37
CA THR A 873 23.24 85.26 -17.43
C THR A 873 23.61 84.87 -16.01
N GLY A 874 23.83 85.84 -15.12
CA GLY A 874 24.24 85.53 -13.75
C GLY A 874 24.04 86.64 -12.74
N ASN A 875 23.93 86.25 -11.48
CA ASN A 875 23.89 87.16 -10.34
C ASN A 875 25.30 87.25 -9.72
N ILE A 876 26.08 88.25 -10.14
CA ILE A 876 27.36 88.57 -9.50
C ILE A 876 27.19 89.88 -8.74
N ALA A 877 27.71 89.94 -7.51
CA ALA A 877 27.50 91.05 -6.58
C ALA A 877 27.87 92.45 -7.14
N SER A 878 28.74 92.54 -8.17
CA SER A 878 29.01 93.76 -8.94
C SER A 878 29.69 93.47 -10.28
N ASP A 879 29.51 94.35 -11.28
CA ASP A 879 30.13 94.21 -12.61
C ASP A 879 31.68 94.26 -12.58
N ASN A 880 32.29 94.89 -11.57
CA ASN A 880 33.74 94.94 -11.40
C ASN A 880 34.35 93.59 -10.97
N ALA A 881 33.59 92.72 -10.30
CA ALA A 881 34.10 91.43 -9.83
C ALA A 881 34.35 90.45 -11.00
N LEU A 882 33.54 90.54 -12.06
CA LEU A 882 33.71 89.76 -13.30
C LEU A 882 35.03 90.12 -14.01
N LEU A 883 35.31 91.43 -14.13
CA LEU A 883 36.52 91.93 -14.80
C LEU A 883 37.79 91.56 -14.00
N THR A 884 37.72 91.64 -12.67
CA THR A 884 38.84 91.30 -11.78
C THR A 884 39.16 89.80 -11.77
N ALA A 885 38.15 88.93 -11.93
CA ALA A 885 38.35 87.49 -12.04
C ALA A 885 39.06 87.09 -13.35
N ILE A 886 38.82 87.82 -14.44
CA ILE A 886 39.45 87.59 -15.75
C ILE A 886 40.90 88.11 -15.77
N GLU A 887 41.19 89.26 -15.13
CA GLU A 887 42.51 89.92 -15.19
C GLU A 887 43.54 89.41 -14.15
N SER A 888 43.12 88.80 -13.03
CA SER A 888 44.03 88.55 -11.89
C SER A 888 44.66 87.15 -11.79
N GLY A 889 44.36 86.22 -12.71
CA GLY A 889 45.01 84.90 -12.77
C GLY A 889 44.94 84.02 -11.50
N GLY A 890 44.09 84.39 -10.52
CA GLY A 890 44.04 83.80 -9.18
C GLY A 890 42.73 83.08 -8.81
N GLY A 891 41.78 82.96 -9.73
CA GLY A 891 40.54 82.20 -9.53
C GLY A 891 40.21 81.38 -10.76
N VAL A 892 40.08 80.06 -10.58
CA VAL A 892 39.56 79.01 -11.48
C VAL A 892 39.75 79.28 -12.99
N PRO A 893 40.76 78.67 -13.64
CA PRO A 893 40.96 78.85 -15.08
C PRO A 893 39.76 78.32 -15.88
N ILE A 894 39.13 79.17 -16.69
CA ILE A 894 38.27 78.70 -17.79
C ILE A 894 39.20 78.02 -18.78
N THR A 895 39.29 76.69 -18.69
CA THR A 895 40.16 75.89 -19.55
C THR A 895 39.37 75.45 -20.76
N PHE A 896 39.70 75.96 -21.94
CA PHE A 896 39.07 75.56 -23.20
C PHE A 896 39.75 74.27 -23.72
N GLY A 897 39.05 73.14 -23.64
CA GLY A 897 39.53 71.89 -24.23
C GLY A 897 39.12 71.80 -25.70
N GLY A 898 40.01 72.09 -26.66
CA GLY A 898 39.74 71.81 -28.08
C GLY A 898 40.67 72.54 -29.05
N SER A 899 40.91 71.94 -30.23
CA SER A 899 41.58 72.63 -31.34
C SER A 899 40.57 73.51 -32.10
N VAL A 900 40.68 74.82 -31.99
CA VAL A 900 39.94 75.74 -32.87
C VAL A 900 40.63 75.70 -34.23
N THR A 901 39.93 75.25 -35.27
CA THR A 901 40.49 75.32 -36.64
C THR A 901 40.46 76.79 -37.09
N ALA A 902 41.61 77.32 -37.47
CA ALA A 902 41.81 78.75 -37.75
C ALA A 902 40.75 79.30 -38.72
N GLY A 903 39.99 80.31 -38.28
CA GLY A 903 38.93 80.90 -39.11
C GLY A 903 38.22 82.13 -38.56
N ASN A 904 37.57 82.08 -37.39
CA ASN A 904 36.70 83.17 -36.90
C ASN A 904 36.67 83.25 -35.36
N GLY A 905 36.53 84.46 -34.81
CA GLY A 905 36.47 84.72 -33.35
C GLY A 905 35.16 84.28 -32.70
N VAL A 906 35.20 84.01 -31.39
CA VAL A 906 34.02 83.64 -30.57
C VAL A 906 33.58 84.85 -29.77
N ILE A 907 32.27 85.18 -29.79
CA ILE A 907 31.68 86.30 -29.04
C ILE A 907 30.88 85.76 -27.85
N PHE A 908 31.26 86.16 -26.65
CA PHE A 908 30.53 85.88 -25.41
C PHE A 908 29.76 87.12 -24.97
N THR A 909 28.52 86.95 -24.53
CA THR A 909 27.68 88.03 -23.99
C THR A 909 27.28 87.65 -22.58
N TYR A 910 27.71 88.41 -21.57
CA TYR A 910 27.37 88.20 -20.16
C TYR A 910 26.42 89.28 -19.67
N THR A 911 25.22 88.92 -19.22
CA THR A 911 24.27 89.88 -18.63
C THR A 911 24.18 89.66 -17.12
N ASN A 912 24.52 90.70 -16.35
CA ASN A 912 24.34 90.69 -14.90
C ASN A 912 22.89 91.04 -14.57
N THR A 913 22.15 90.08 -14.01
CA THR A 913 20.73 90.26 -13.69
C THR A 913 20.49 91.17 -12.49
N ILE A 914 21.50 91.44 -11.65
CA ILE A 914 21.41 92.40 -10.53
C ILE A 914 21.55 93.84 -11.03
N SER A 915 22.51 94.12 -11.90
CA SER A 915 22.79 95.48 -12.39
C SER A 915 22.07 95.81 -13.70
N GLY A 916 21.59 94.81 -14.44
CA GLY A 916 20.97 94.96 -15.76
C GLY A 916 21.96 95.18 -16.91
N ASN A 917 23.27 95.13 -16.65
CA ASN A 917 24.31 95.43 -17.63
C ASN A 917 24.75 94.19 -18.41
N THR A 918 24.93 94.35 -19.72
CA THR A 918 25.40 93.32 -20.64
C THR A 918 26.82 93.63 -21.12
N HIS A 919 27.72 92.66 -20.99
CA HIS A 919 29.14 92.74 -21.34
C HIS A 919 29.43 91.79 -22.50
N VAL A 920 30.09 92.26 -23.56
CA VAL A 920 30.44 91.45 -24.73
C VAL A 920 31.95 91.26 -24.82
N VAL A 921 32.40 90.00 -24.89
CA VAL A 921 33.81 89.60 -24.92
C VAL A 921 34.09 88.81 -26.20
N GLU A 922 34.96 89.32 -27.06
CA GLU A 922 35.38 88.64 -28.30
C GLU A 922 36.78 88.03 -28.12
N VAL A 923 36.92 86.72 -28.36
CA VAL A 923 38.21 86.01 -28.34
C VAL A 923 38.66 85.74 -29.77
N VAL A 924 39.83 86.28 -30.14
CA VAL A 924 40.42 86.15 -31.49
C VAL A 924 41.80 85.50 -31.36
N GLN A 925 41.98 84.28 -31.85
CA GLN A 925 43.32 83.65 -31.88
C GLN A 925 44.16 84.11 -33.07
N GLY A 926 45.45 84.35 -32.81
CA GLY A 926 46.46 84.76 -33.80
C GLY A 926 47.59 83.75 -33.99
N VAL A 927 47.72 83.29 -35.24
CA VAL A 927 48.92 82.77 -35.94
C VAL A 927 49.21 81.25 -35.91
N THR A 928 49.51 80.80 -37.14
CA THR A 928 49.69 79.48 -37.73
C THR A 928 50.93 78.70 -37.28
N GLY A 929 50.76 77.38 -37.11
CA GLY A 929 51.79 76.38 -37.42
C GLY A 929 52.33 75.54 -36.25
N ASN A 930 51.97 74.26 -36.28
CA ASN A 930 52.42 73.12 -35.48
C ASN A 930 51.76 72.87 -34.11
N ALA A 931 51.35 71.61 -33.92
CA ALA A 931 50.61 71.11 -32.77
C ALA A 931 51.36 71.34 -31.45
N VAL A 932 50.68 71.97 -30.49
CA VAL A 932 51.14 72.15 -29.12
C VAL A 932 50.42 71.13 -28.24
N GLY A 933 51.18 70.28 -27.55
CA GLY A 933 50.64 69.25 -26.66
C GLY A 933 49.97 69.83 -25.41
N ALA A 934 49.09 69.03 -24.81
CA ALA A 934 48.32 69.35 -23.61
C ALA A 934 49.22 69.93 -22.50
N GLY A 935 48.88 71.13 -22.01
CA GLY A 935 49.55 71.80 -20.89
C GLY A 935 50.28 73.11 -21.20
N SER A 936 50.06 73.74 -22.35
CA SER A 936 50.66 75.06 -22.66
C SER A 936 49.65 76.20 -22.45
N SER A 937 49.99 77.18 -21.62
CA SER A 937 49.22 78.42 -21.41
C SER A 937 49.52 79.44 -22.50
N VAL A 938 48.55 79.64 -23.40
CA VAL A 938 48.57 80.73 -24.40
C VAL A 938 47.92 81.96 -23.77
N HIS A 939 48.62 83.10 -23.76
CA HIS A 939 48.04 84.39 -23.40
C HIS A 939 47.26 84.93 -24.62
N ASP A 940 45.94 84.74 -24.65
CA ASP A 940 45.08 85.25 -25.72
C ASP A 940 44.74 86.75 -25.53
N ILE A 941 44.64 87.48 -26.64
CA ILE A 941 44.22 88.90 -26.68
C ILE A 941 42.70 88.95 -26.54
N VAL A 942 42.21 89.40 -25.38
CA VAL A 942 40.79 89.67 -25.16
C VAL A 942 40.45 91.07 -25.71
N LYS A 943 39.51 91.15 -26.66
CA LYS A 943 38.97 92.43 -27.14
C LYS A 943 37.62 92.65 -26.49
N LEU A 944 37.53 93.56 -25.51
CA LEU A 944 36.24 94.02 -25.00
C LEU A 944 35.59 94.93 -26.04
N VAL A 945 34.49 94.47 -26.64
CA VAL A 945 33.66 95.29 -27.51
C VAL A 945 32.49 95.80 -26.67
N GLY A 946 32.70 96.93 -25.99
CA GLY A 946 31.64 97.56 -25.22
C GLY A 946 30.52 98.05 -26.14
N THR A 947 29.26 97.70 -25.85
CA THR A 947 28.10 98.38 -26.44
C THR A 947 27.37 99.23 -25.40
N THR A 948 27.43 100.53 -25.70
CA THR A 948 26.60 101.68 -25.30
C THR A 948 26.77 102.37 -23.94
N ALA A 949 27.26 103.61 -24.10
CA ALA A 949 26.98 104.85 -23.36
C ALA A 949 27.76 105.14 -22.05
N ALA A 950 29.01 105.58 -22.27
CA ALA A 950 29.63 106.77 -21.66
C ALA A 950 29.49 106.96 -20.13
N SER A 951 30.55 106.63 -19.38
CA SER A 951 31.57 107.61 -18.95
C SER A 951 32.29 107.13 -17.69
N ALA A 952 33.55 106.71 -17.84
CA ALA A 952 34.68 106.96 -16.93
C ALA A 952 35.86 106.08 -17.37
N ALA A 953 37.07 106.65 -17.31
CA ALA A 953 38.29 106.14 -17.89
C ALA A 953 38.69 104.72 -17.43
N ALA A 954 38.89 103.81 -18.38
CA ALA A 954 39.68 102.60 -18.18
C ALA A 954 41.08 102.83 -18.77
N ASN A 955 42.09 102.93 -17.91
CA ASN A 955 43.50 102.98 -18.29
C ASN A 955 43.93 101.59 -18.77
N PHE A 956 44.34 101.45 -20.02
CA PHE A 956 45.00 100.25 -20.52
C PHE A 956 46.50 100.31 -20.17
N HIS A 957 46.95 99.44 -19.27
CA HIS A 957 48.37 99.14 -19.11
C HIS A 957 48.70 97.86 -19.90
N PHE A 958 49.51 97.97 -20.95
CA PHE A 958 50.23 96.83 -21.50
C PHE A 958 51.59 96.76 -20.79
N ASN A 959 51.88 95.65 -20.12
CA ASN A 959 53.24 95.34 -19.66
C ASN A 959 53.79 94.19 -20.52
N ALA A 960 55.07 94.28 -20.86
CA ALA A 960 55.76 93.46 -21.86
C ALA A 960 55.94 91.99 -21.45
#